data_AF-A0A8C1E860-F1
#
_entry.id   AF-A0A8C1E860-F1
#
_cell.length_a   1.000
_cell.length_b   1.000
_cell.length_c   1.000
_cell.angle_alpha   90.00
_cell.angle_beta   90.00
_cell.angle_gamma   90.00
#
_symmetry.space_group_name_H-M   'P 1'
#
loop_
_entity.id
_entity.type
_entity.pdbx_description
1 polymer ?
#
loop_
_entity_poly.entity_id
_entity_poly.type
_entity_poly.pdbx_seq_one_letter_code
_entity_poly.pdbx_strand_id
1 'polypeptide(L)'
;MVCVHGVFLNKTTPGLQIWRVENMELVPCPSNTFGQFFEGDSYVILYTHKTSNNYTYDIHYWLGKETSQDEQGAAAIYTTQMDEHLGGAAVQHRETQGHESATFQGYFKQGIIYKKGGVASGMKQVETNTYNIRRLLHVKGNKHVVAGEVEMSWKSFNQGDVFLLDLGSLIIQWNGPKSNRMERLRGMNLAKDIRDRERGGRVQVTVVEGDDEKSSEDAMKLMIKAMGEKKQIKDAIPDEIVDEKLKTAIKLFHISDAQGNLVVQEVAVKPLTQDLLKTEDCYLLDQGGIKIFIWKGKKASKTERAYIKAKGYPTSTYVETVSEGAESSVFKQLFQKWTDKGQTVGLGTTHSPGKIAKVEQVKFDATSMHARPDLAAQQKMVDDGSGEAEVWRIEDNEPVPVERKWLGHFYGGDCYLILYKYEVNSKLHYILYMWQGRHASTAELTASAYQAVILDQKYNGEPVQVRVPMGKEPMHLMAIFKGKMVVYEEGSSREGSSHSQPSVRLFHVHGTNEFNTRAVEVPPRSSSLNSNDVFMLSTDKCCYLWYGKGCSGDEREMAKTLADIISKREKNVIAEGQEPADFWVNLGGKSQYANSKRLQDENCSITPRLFECSNQTGRFIATEITNFNQDDLDEDDVMLLDIWDQVYLWIGKGANDKEKHDAVVTAQEYLKSHPAGRDLDTPILVVKQGFEPPTFTGWFHAWDPQKWSDLTKPTSNQTNSSNSTQGANLPRPVTETFPPEKLVNVQTEDLPDGVDPTRKEDYLSNDDFKLIMGISRNDFYALPSWKQLNLKKKMGLF
;
A
#
# COMPACT_ATOMS: atom_id res chain seq x y z
N MET A 1 19.17 15.30 -34.44
CA MET A 1 19.54 14.07 -35.18
C MET A 1 21.06 13.99 -35.20
N VAL A 2 21.63 12.86 -34.77
CA VAL A 2 23.08 12.67 -34.81
C VAL A 2 23.38 11.24 -35.26
N CYS A 3 24.39 11.07 -36.10
CA CYS A 3 24.76 9.81 -36.74
C CYS A 3 25.91 9.15 -35.97
N VAL A 4 25.71 7.91 -35.52
CA VAL A 4 26.79 7.04 -35.02
C VAL A 4 26.90 5.89 -36.01
N HIS A 5 28.01 5.80 -36.75
CA HIS A 5 28.27 4.74 -37.75
C HIS A 5 27.09 4.45 -38.71
N GLY A 6 26.42 5.48 -39.22
CA GLY A 6 25.30 5.33 -40.18
C GLY A 6 23.93 5.07 -39.55
N VAL A 7 23.85 4.95 -38.22
CA VAL A 7 22.61 4.66 -37.49
C VAL A 7 22.01 5.94 -36.92
N PHE A 8 20.74 6.19 -37.24
CA PHE A 8 20.00 7.37 -36.78
C PHE A 8 19.43 7.15 -35.36
N LEU A 9 20.05 7.80 -34.37
CA LEU A 9 19.57 7.86 -32.99
C LEU A 9 18.56 9.00 -32.83
N ASN A 10 17.31 8.69 -32.50
CA ASN A 10 16.29 9.70 -32.23
C ASN A 10 16.21 9.99 -30.73
N LYS A 11 17.00 10.98 -30.28
CA LYS A 11 17.12 11.35 -28.86
C LYS A 11 15.93 12.15 -28.30
N THR A 12 15.02 12.59 -29.16
CA THR A 12 14.00 13.60 -28.83
C THR A 12 12.57 13.11 -29.01
N THR A 13 12.37 11.89 -29.51
CA THR A 13 11.03 11.30 -29.66
C THR A 13 10.89 10.15 -28.68
N PRO A 14 9.90 10.20 -27.76
CA PRO A 14 9.65 9.12 -26.83
C PRO A 14 9.23 7.85 -27.58
N GLY A 15 9.74 6.70 -27.15
CA GLY A 15 9.40 5.42 -27.77
C GLY A 15 10.56 4.44 -27.82
N LEU A 16 10.26 3.30 -28.45
CA LEU A 16 11.14 2.15 -28.56
C LEU A 16 11.83 2.13 -29.93
N GLN A 17 13.14 1.96 -29.95
CA GLN A 17 13.93 1.71 -31.15
C GLN A 17 14.70 0.40 -30.97
N ILE A 18 14.68 -0.48 -31.97
CA ILE A 18 15.34 -1.79 -31.92
C ILE A 18 16.24 -1.92 -33.15
N TRP A 19 17.47 -2.38 -32.92
CA TRP A 19 18.43 -2.74 -33.95
C TRP A 19 18.89 -4.17 -33.74
N ARG A 20 19.08 -4.89 -34.85
CA ARG A 20 19.71 -6.20 -34.89
C ARG A 20 21.17 -6.03 -35.27
N VAL A 21 22.07 -6.76 -34.62
CA VAL A 21 23.47 -6.84 -35.03
C VAL A 21 23.55 -7.80 -36.22
N GLU A 22 23.95 -7.31 -37.38
CA GLU A 22 24.14 -8.12 -38.59
C GLU A 22 25.52 -7.81 -39.15
N ASN A 23 26.38 -8.84 -39.31
CA ASN A 23 27.75 -8.66 -39.82
C ASN A 23 28.54 -7.55 -39.10
N MET A 24 28.39 -7.45 -37.76
CA MET A 24 29.00 -6.41 -36.91
C MET A 24 28.48 -4.98 -37.14
N GLU A 25 27.37 -4.80 -37.85
CA GLU A 25 26.68 -3.50 -38.03
C GLU A 25 25.29 -3.52 -37.39
N LEU A 26 24.77 -2.35 -36.99
CA LEU A 26 23.42 -2.21 -36.44
C LEU A 26 22.40 -1.96 -37.56
N VAL A 27 21.51 -2.92 -37.78
CA VAL A 27 20.42 -2.82 -38.76
C VAL A 27 19.11 -2.54 -38.04
N PRO A 28 18.38 -1.44 -38.35
CA PRO A 28 17.13 -1.10 -37.69
C PRO A 28 16.05 -2.15 -37.96
N CYS A 29 15.39 -2.62 -36.92
CA CYS A 29 14.27 -3.54 -37.04
C CYS A 29 12.98 -2.79 -37.42
N PRO A 30 12.17 -3.33 -38.34
CA PRO A 30 10.83 -2.82 -38.60
C PRO A 30 9.95 -2.81 -37.34
N SER A 31 9.13 -1.78 -37.16
CA SER A 31 8.29 -1.63 -35.96
C SER A 31 7.25 -2.75 -35.80
N ASN A 32 6.81 -3.37 -36.90
CA ASN A 32 5.88 -4.51 -36.89
C ASN A 32 6.52 -5.83 -36.43
N THR A 33 7.85 -5.89 -36.29
CA THR A 33 8.56 -7.06 -35.77
C THR A 33 9.05 -6.85 -34.34
N PHE A 34 8.68 -5.75 -33.68
CA PHE A 34 9.04 -5.51 -32.28
C PHE A 34 8.49 -6.61 -31.38
N GLY A 35 9.34 -7.12 -30.49
CA GLY A 35 9.04 -8.26 -29.63
C GLY A 35 9.38 -9.62 -30.25
N GLN A 36 9.86 -9.67 -31.50
CA GLN A 36 10.34 -10.90 -32.14
C GLN A 36 11.86 -10.90 -32.22
N PHE A 37 12.52 -11.83 -31.52
CA PHE A 37 13.97 -11.92 -31.46
C PHE A 37 14.46 -13.28 -31.94
N PHE A 38 15.52 -13.30 -32.74
CA PHE A 38 16.15 -14.52 -33.22
C PHE A 38 17.12 -15.08 -32.17
N GLU A 39 17.03 -16.38 -31.86
CA GLU A 39 17.87 -17.04 -30.84
C GLU A 39 19.37 -16.97 -31.19
N GLY A 40 19.71 -16.90 -32.48
CA GLY A 40 21.07 -16.81 -33.00
C GLY A 40 21.64 -15.40 -33.09
N ASP A 41 20.87 -14.36 -32.76
CA ASP A 41 21.28 -12.97 -33.00
C ASP A 41 21.44 -12.17 -31.69
N SER A 42 22.20 -11.09 -31.78
CA SER A 42 22.26 -10.06 -30.74
C SER A 42 21.52 -8.79 -31.19
N TYR A 43 20.87 -8.12 -30.24
CA TYR A 43 20.08 -6.91 -30.51
C TYR A 43 20.48 -5.78 -29.58
N VAL A 44 20.32 -4.54 -30.04
CA VAL A 44 20.43 -3.33 -29.22
C VAL A 44 19.10 -2.61 -29.28
N ILE A 45 18.60 -2.22 -28.12
CA ILE A 45 17.29 -1.61 -27.92
C ILE A 45 17.50 -0.32 -27.16
N LEU A 46 16.92 0.78 -27.63
CA LEU A 46 16.87 2.06 -26.93
C LEU A 46 15.41 2.38 -26.61
N TYR A 47 15.12 2.59 -25.34
CA TYR A 47 13.85 3.16 -24.91
C TYR A 47 14.08 4.59 -24.42
N THR A 48 13.33 5.54 -25.00
CA THR A 48 13.41 6.96 -24.65
C THR A 48 12.16 7.36 -23.85
N HIS A 49 12.36 7.73 -22.59
CA HIS A 49 11.31 8.26 -21.73
C HIS A 49 11.21 9.78 -21.88
N LYS A 50 9.98 10.30 -21.91
CA LYS A 50 9.73 11.75 -21.77
C LYS A 50 9.49 12.08 -20.31
N THR A 51 10.40 12.85 -19.72
CA THR A 51 10.20 13.49 -18.42
C THR A 51 9.84 14.96 -18.66
N SER A 52 9.27 15.65 -17.67
CA SER A 52 8.62 16.97 -17.82
C SER A 52 9.41 17.99 -18.64
N ASN A 53 10.74 18.07 -18.42
CA ASN A 53 11.65 18.98 -19.15
C ASN A 53 12.86 18.29 -19.80
N ASN A 54 13.00 16.96 -19.72
CA ASN A 54 14.19 16.22 -20.18
C ASN A 54 13.82 14.81 -20.69
N TYR A 55 14.76 14.14 -21.32
CA TYR A 55 14.64 12.74 -21.75
C TYR A 55 15.56 11.86 -20.92
N THR A 56 15.08 10.71 -20.47
CA THR A 56 15.91 9.64 -19.89
C THR A 56 15.94 8.46 -20.84
N TYR A 57 17.02 7.68 -20.79
CA TYR A 57 17.32 6.67 -21.81
C TYR A 57 17.68 5.35 -21.14
N ASP A 58 17.07 4.26 -21.61
CA ASP A 58 17.41 2.90 -21.23
C ASP A 58 17.92 2.17 -22.49
N ILE A 59 19.17 1.72 -22.47
CA ILE A 59 19.78 0.94 -23.54
C ILE A 59 19.86 -0.51 -23.07
N HIS A 60 19.17 -1.41 -23.77
CA HIS A 60 19.27 -2.84 -23.54
C HIS A 60 20.05 -3.46 -24.68
N TYR A 61 20.99 -4.36 -24.38
CA TYR A 61 21.48 -5.28 -25.39
C TYR A 61 21.03 -6.69 -25.04
N TRP A 62 20.26 -7.27 -25.94
CA TRP A 62 19.67 -8.59 -25.79
C TRP A 62 20.51 -9.62 -26.52
N LEU A 63 20.87 -10.68 -25.81
CA LEU A 63 21.71 -11.76 -26.32
C LEU A 63 20.87 -13.03 -26.46
N GLY A 64 20.71 -13.47 -27.71
CA GLY A 64 20.10 -14.76 -28.02
C GLY A 64 20.88 -15.93 -27.44
N LYS A 65 20.19 -17.05 -27.18
CA LYS A 65 20.82 -18.24 -26.58
C LYS A 65 21.92 -18.85 -27.47
N GLU A 66 21.78 -18.72 -28.78
CA GLU A 66 22.68 -19.27 -29.81
C GLU A 66 23.56 -18.19 -30.47
N THR A 67 23.51 -16.93 -30.01
CA THR A 67 24.29 -15.83 -30.63
C THR A 67 25.80 -15.98 -30.44
N SER A 68 26.56 -15.60 -31.46
CA SER A 68 28.00 -15.79 -31.54
C SER A 68 28.77 -14.77 -30.67
N GLN A 69 30.00 -15.10 -30.26
CA GLN A 69 30.78 -14.23 -29.36
C GLN A 69 31.13 -12.86 -29.97
N ASP A 70 31.35 -12.81 -31.27
CA ASP A 70 31.60 -11.59 -32.04
C ASP A 70 30.37 -10.68 -32.05
N GLU A 71 29.16 -11.22 -32.22
CA GLU A 71 27.92 -10.45 -32.14
C GLU A 71 27.61 -9.95 -30.73
N GLN A 72 27.85 -10.79 -29.70
CA GLN A 72 27.75 -10.36 -28.29
C GLN A 72 28.70 -9.21 -27.99
N GLY A 73 29.94 -9.31 -28.52
CA GLY A 73 30.95 -8.26 -28.41
C GLY A 73 30.51 -6.97 -29.10
N ALA A 74 30.00 -7.09 -30.33
CA ALA A 74 29.48 -5.95 -31.10
C ALA A 74 28.32 -5.26 -30.38
N ALA A 75 27.33 -6.01 -29.89
CA ALA A 75 26.18 -5.44 -29.17
C ALA A 75 26.60 -4.66 -27.91
N ALA A 76 27.56 -5.18 -27.15
CA ALA A 76 28.12 -4.49 -25.99
C ALA A 76 28.92 -3.23 -26.37
N ILE A 77 29.71 -3.29 -27.44
CA ILE A 77 30.45 -2.13 -27.98
C ILE A 77 29.47 -1.05 -28.43
N TYR A 78 28.44 -1.40 -29.19
CA TYR A 78 27.44 -0.46 -29.67
C TYR A 78 26.64 0.16 -28.54
N THR A 79 26.28 -0.60 -27.50
CA THR A 79 25.63 -0.07 -26.30
C THR A 79 26.49 1.00 -25.61
N THR A 80 27.79 0.73 -25.48
CA THR A 80 28.74 1.69 -24.90
C THR A 80 28.87 2.95 -25.76
N GLN A 81 29.01 2.79 -27.08
CA GLN A 81 29.09 3.94 -28.01
C GLN A 81 27.81 4.76 -28.04
N MET A 82 26.63 4.11 -27.96
CA MET A 82 25.34 4.79 -27.88
C MET A 82 25.22 5.61 -26.59
N ASP A 83 25.62 5.06 -25.44
CA ASP A 83 25.60 5.79 -24.17
C ASP A 83 26.58 6.98 -24.16
N GLU A 84 27.81 6.80 -24.63
CA GLU A 84 28.77 7.90 -24.81
C GLU A 84 28.16 9.02 -25.66
N HIS A 85 27.42 8.64 -26.71
CA HIS A 85 26.77 9.57 -27.59
C HIS A 85 25.54 10.27 -26.96
N LEU A 86 24.88 9.63 -25.98
CA LEU A 86 23.82 10.21 -25.16
C LEU A 86 24.36 11.03 -23.97
N GLY A 87 25.68 11.21 -23.88
CA GLY A 87 26.33 11.99 -22.83
C GLY A 87 26.57 11.19 -21.54
N GLY A 88 26.55 9.86 -21.60
CA GLY A 88 26.73 8.97 -20.44
C GLY A 88 25.53 8.95 -19.49
N ALA A 89 24.36 9.39 -19.97
CA ALA A 89 23.14 9.55 -19.19
C ALA A 89 22.18 8.34 -19.31
N ALA A 90 22.53 7.31 -20.09
CA ALA A 90 21.67 6.16 -20.28
C ALA A 90 21.95 5.06 -19.23
N VAL A 91 20.89 4.38 -18.80
CA VAL A 91 21.00 3.15 -18.02
C VAL A 91 21.24 1.99 -18.99
N GLN A 92 22.24 1.15 -18.72
CA GLN A 92 22.61 0.05 -19.60
C GLN A 92 22.19 -1.30 -19.00
N HIS A 93 21.42 -2.06 -19.77
CA HIS A 93 20.88 -3.34 -19.36
C HIS A 93 21.44 -4.47 -20.23
N ARG A 94 21.99 -5.49 -19.58
CA ARG A 94 22.33 -6.75 -20.24
C ARG A 94 21.15 -7.70 -20.15
N GLU A 95 20.53 -7.99 -21.28
CA GLU A 95 19.40 -8.90 -21.37
C GLU A 95 19.86 -10.21 -22.01
N THR A 96 19.46 -11.35 -21.45
CA THR A 96 19.76 -12.67 -22.02
C THR A 96 18.46 -13.44 -22.23
N GLN A 97 18.36 -14.15 -23.34
CA GLN A 97 17.16 -14.91 -23.71
C GLN A 97 16.62 -15.75 -22.53
N GLY A 98 15.35 -15.53 -22.19
CA GLY A 98 14.62 -16.25 -21.14
C GLY A 98 14.89 -15.77 -19.71
N HIS A 99 15.75 -14.76 -19.53
CA HIS A 99 16.07 -14.15 -18.23
C HIS A 99 16.01 -12.61 -18.32
N GLU A 100 15.15 -12.08 -19.19
CA GLU A 100 14.99 -10.66 -19.40
C GLU A 100 14.41 -9.94 -18.18
N SER A 101 14.82 -8.70 -17.97
CA SER A 101 14.31 -7.85 -16.90
C SER A 101 12.82 -7.52 -17.06
N ALA A 102 12.15 -7.27 -15.93
CA ALA A 102 10.76 -6.80 -15.94
C ALA A 102 10.59 -5.49 -16.73
N THR A 103 11.61 -4.62 -16.71
CA THR A 103 11.66 -3.39 -17.50
C THR A 103 11.63 -3.71 -18.99
N PHE A 104 12.50 -4.60 -19.47
CA PHE A 104 12.55 -5.02 -20.87
C PHE A 104 11.27 -5.73 -21.32
N GLN A 105 10.76 -6.66 -20.52
CA GLN A 105 9.48 -7.34 -20.78
C GLN A 105 8.32 -6.35 -20.82
N GLY A 106 8.38 -5.29 -20.01
CA GLY A 106 7.38 -4.23 -19.92
C GLY A 106 7.15 -3.47 -21.24
N TYR A 107 8.14 -3.46 -22.14
CA TYR A 107 8.02 -2.84 -23.47
C TYR A 107 7.16 -3.63 -24.44
N PHE A 108 7.09 -4.95 -24.26
CA PHE A 108 6.40 -5.87 -25.17
C PHE A 108 5.14 -6.42 -24.48
N LYS A 109 4.06 -5.61 -24.46
CA LYS A 109 2.79 -5.96 -23.78
C LYS A 109 2.14 -7.25 -24.29
N GLN A 110 2.45 -7.66 -25.52
CA GLN A 110 1.99 -8.89 -26.17
C GLN A 110 2.93 -10.08 -25.92
N GLY A 111 3.96 -9.90 -25.09
CA GLY A 111 5.01 -10.87 -24.84
C GLY A 111 6.17 -10.79 -25.84
N ILE A 112 7.23 -11.53 -25.52
CA ILE A 112 8.42 -11.68 -26.37
C ILE A 112 8.32 -13.04 -27.08
N ILE A 113 8.59 -13.07 -28.38
CA ILE A 113 8.57 -14.27 -29.23
C ILE A 113 10.00 -14.59 -29.66
N TYR A 114 10.51 -15.75 -29.25
CA TYR A 114 11.81 -16.26 -29.71
C TYR A 114 11.65 -17.03 -31.02
N LYS A 115 12.43 -16.65 -32.02
CA LYS A 115 12.47 -17.30 -33.34
C LYS A 115 13.78 -18.05 -33.50
N LYS A 116 13.69 -19.29 -33.96
CA LYS A 116 14.86 -20.11 -34.31
C LYS A 116 15.62 -19.51 -35.50
N GLY A 117 16.94 -19.64 -35.51
CA GLY A 117 17.83 -19.12 -36.55
C GLY A 117 18.46 -17.78 -36.18
N GLY A 118 19.14 -17.16 -37.15
CA GLY A 118 19.87 -15.90 -37.02
C GLY A 118 20.67 -15.57 -38.27
N VAL A 119 21.32 -14.40 -38.32
CA VAL A 119 22.32 -14.05 -39.33
C VAL A 119 23.56 -14.90 -39.09
N ALA A 120 24.10 -15.50 -40.15
CA ALA A 120 25.30 -16.30 -40.04
C ALA A 120 26.52 -15.39 -39.86
N SER A 121 27.08 -15.32 -38.65
CA SER A 121 28.41 -14.73 -38.43
C SER A 121 29.52 -15.62 -39.02
N GLY A 122 30.66 -15.01 -39.36
CA GLY A 122 31.83 -15.65 -39.96
C GLY A 122 32.48 -16.77 -39.13
N MET A 123 31.95 -17.13 -37.95
CA MET A 123 32.48 -18.19 -37.10
C MET A 123 31.38 -19.06 -36.44
N LYS A 124 30.51 -19.70 -37.24
CA LYS A 124 30.02 -21.09 -37.09
C LYS A 124 28.76 -21.32 -37.93
N GLN A 125 28.72 -22.42 -38.68
CA GLN A 125 27.47 -22.98 -39.18
C GLN A 125 26.75 -23.69 -38.02
N VAL A 126 25.52 -23.28 -37.71
CA VAL A 126 24.67 -23.95 -36.72
C VAL A 126 23.82 -24.99 -37.42
N GLU A 127 24.06 -26.26 -37.10
CA GLU A 127 23.19 -27.37 -37.46
C GLU A 127 21.90 -27.33 -36.65
N THR A 128 20.77 -27.41 -37.37
CA THR A 128 19.43 -27.56 -36.83
C THR A 128 19.21 -28.98 -36.33
N ASN A 129 19.05 -29.15 -35.01
CA ASN A 129 18.03 -29.98 -34.34
C ASN A 129 18.45 -30.30 -32.89
N THR A 130 17.67 -29.90 -31.88
CA THR A 130 16.96 -30.87 -31.01
C THR A 130 16.06 -30.20 -29.96
N TYR A 131 14.86 -30.77 -29.81
CA TYR A 131 13.93 -30.59 -28.69
C TYR A 131 14.37 -31.41 -27.46
N ASN A 132 15.57 -31.20 -26.91
CA ASN A 132 16.10 -31.98 -25.78
C ASN A 132 16.37 -31.12 -24.53
N ILE A 133 15.35 -30.44 -24.00
CA ILE A 133 15.44 -29.81 -22.67
C ILE A 133 15.11 -30.87 -21.62
N ARG A 134 16.02 -31.08 -20.67
CA ARG A 134 15.83 -31.93 -19.48
C ARG A 134 16.37 -31.21 -18.26
N ARG A 135 15.49 -30.77 -17.36
CA ARG A 135 15.85 -30.04 -16.14
C ARG A 135 14.89 -30.34 -14.99
N LEU A 136 15.36 -30.15 -13.76
CA LEU A 136 14.56 -30.28 -12.55
C LEU A 136 14.55 -28.95 -11.79
N LEU A 137 13.37 -28.43 -11.51
CA LEU A 137 13.18 -27.22 -10.72
C LEU A 137 12.69 -27.59 -9.32
N HIS A 138 13.25 -26.95 -8.31
CA HIS A 138 12.85 -27.07 -6.91
C HIS A 138 12.10 -25.79 -6.51
N VAL A 139 10.88 -25.96 -6.02
CA VAL A 139 9.96 -24.90 -5.62
C VAL A 139 9.78 -24.96 -4.10
N LYS A 140 10.19 -23.90 -3.40
CA LYS A 140 10.19 -23.83 -1.93
C LYS A 140 9.84 -22.44 -1.41
N GLY A 141 9.15 -22.37 -0.28
CA GLY A 141 8.96 -21.17 0.53
C GLY A 141 7.56 -21.05 1.12
N ASN A 142 7.40 -20.16 2.10
CA ASN A 142 6.11 -19.93 2.77
C ASN A 142 5.50 -18.57 2.38
N LYS A 143 6.12 -17.45 2.77
CA LYS A 143 5.67 -16.09 2.38
C LYS A 143 6.14 -15.71 0.96
N HIS A 144 7.34 -16.16 0.56
CA HIS A 144 7.93 -15.90 -0.74
C HIS A 144 8.39 -17.20 -1.41
N VAL A 145 7.50 -17.82 -2.19
CA VAL A 145 7.83 -19.09 -2.88
C VAL A 145 8.75 -18.83 -4.07
N VAL A 146 9.97 -19.38 -4.01
CA VAL A 146 11.00 -19.31 -5.05
C VAL A 146 11.15 -20.63 -5.77
N ALA A 147 11.56 -20.58 -7.05
CA ALA A 147 11.87 -21.76 -7.85
C ALA A 147 13.29 -21.67 -8.39
N GLY A 148 14.09 -22.72 -8.22
CA GLY A 148 15.48 -22.77 -8.69
C GLY A 148 15.80 -24.12 -9.34
N GLU A 149 16.71 -24.12 -10.31
CA GLU A 149 17.15 -25.35 -10.96
C GLU A 149 18.08 -26.16 -10.03
N VAL A 150 17.85 -27.47 -9.95
CA VAL A 150 18.61 -28.40 -9.11
C VAL A 150 19.06 -29.61 -9.93
N GLU A 151 19.99 -30.39 -9.38
CA GLU A 151 20.47 -31.63 -10.02
C GLU A 151 19.28 -32.56 -10.32
N MET A 152 19.17 -33.03 -11.57
CA MET A 152 18.09 -33.92 -12.04
C MET A 152 18.27 -35.35 -11.49
N SER A 153 18.04 -35.50 -10.19
CA SER A 153 18.35 -36.69 -9.41
C SER A 153 17.39 -36.82 -8.24
N TRP A 154 17.01 -38.06 -7.88
CA TRP A 154 16.19 -38.33 -6.71
C TRP A 154 16.81 -37.84 -5.39
N LYS A 155 18.11 -37.55 -5.36
CA LYS A 155 18.80 -36.96 -4.19
C LYS A 155 18.42 -35.50 -3.89
N SER A 156 17.87 -34.80 -4.89
CA SER A 156 17.42 -33.41 -4.82
C SER A 156 16.01 -33.30 -4.23
N PHE A 157 15.21 -34.36 -4.35
CA PHE A 157 13.86 -34.40 -3.82
C PHE A 157 13.87 -34.40 -2.29
N ASN A 158 12.83 -33.82 -1.70
CA ASN A 158 12.51 -33.96 -0.29
C ASN A 158 11.00 -34.07 -0.10
N GLN A 159 10.56 -34.48 1.09
CA GLN A 159 9.14 -34.70 1.37
C GLN A 159 8.31 -33.42 1.52
N GLY A 160 8.94 -32.25 1.71
CA GLY A 160 8.26 -31.01 2.10
C GLY A 160 8.09 -29.98 0.99
N ASP A 161 8.64 -30.20 -0.19
CA ASP A 161 8.68 -29.18 -1.24
C ASP A 161 8.07 -29.69 -2.56
N VAL A 162 7.95 -28.81 -3.56
CA VAL A 162 7.40 -29.13 -4.88
C VAL A 162 8.53 -29.14 -5.92
N PHE A 163 8.48 -30.06 -6.87
CA PHE A 163 9.49 -30.20 -7.91
C PHE A 163 8.85 -30.24 -9.30
N LEU A 164 9.45 -29.56 -10.29
CA LEU A 164 9.02 -29.60 -11.69
C LEU A 164 10.09 -30.29 -12.54
N LEU A 165 9.79 -31.47 -13.07
CA LEU A 165 10.62 -32.17 -14.05
C LEU A 165 10.17 -31.78 -15.46
N ASP A 166 10.98 -30.98 -16.14
CA ASP A 166 10.73 -30.53 -17.51
C ASP A 166 11.53 -31.39 -18.49
N LEU A 167 10.80 -32.16 -19.31
CA LEU A 167 11.34 -33.08 -20.31
C LEU A 167 11.17 -32.55 -21.74
N GLY A 168 10.93 -31.24 -21.91
CA GLY A 168 10.75 -30.63 -23.22
C GLY A 168 9.30 -30.69 -23.70
N SER A 169 8.79 -31.88 -24.02
CA SER A 169 7.42 -32.09 -24.49
C SER A 169 6.40 -32.35 -23.37
N LEU A 170 6.88 -32.56 -22.14
CA LEU A 170 6.08 -32.88 -20.96
C LEU A 170 6.71 -32.21 -19.74
N ILE A 171 5.88 -31.63 -18.87
CA ILE A 171 6.28 -31.11 -17.57
C ILE A 171 5.54 -31.91 -16.50
N ILE A 172 6.29 -32.49 -15.57
CA ILE A 172 5.74 -33.26 -14.45
C ILE A 172 5.98 -32.47 -13.17
N GLN A 173 4.89 -32.02 -12.52
CA GLN A 173 4.94 -31.47 -11.19
C GLN A 173 4.81 -32.60 -10.17
N TRP A 174 5.84 -32.83 -9.37
CA TRP A 174 5.80 -33.76 -8.25
C TRP A 174 5.64 -32.97 -6.94
N ASN A 175 4.61 -33.29 -6.16
CA ASN A 175 4.31 -32.64 -4.89
C ASN A 175 4.80 -33.52 -3.73
N GLY A 176 5.68 -32.99 -2.88
CA GLY A 176 6.08 -33.67 -1.66
C GLY A 176 4.87 -33.93 -0.74
N PRO A 177 4.79 -35.08 -0.05
CA PRO A 177 3.69 -35.40 0.87
C PRO A 177 3.40 -34.33 1.92
N LYS A 178 4.44 -33.60 2.36
CA LYS A 178 4.38 -32.53 3.37
C LYS A 178 4.42 -31.13 2.76
N SER A 179 4.33 -30.99 1.43
CA SER A 179 4.39 -29.70 0.74
C SER A 179 3.19 -28.81 1.00
N ASN A 180 3.43 -27.50 1.12
CA ASN A 180 2.42 -26.53 1.50
C ASN A 180 1.56 -26.08 0.29
N ARG A 181 0.37 -25.53 0.54
CA ARG A 181 -0.59 -25.15 -0.52
C ARG A 181 -0.04 -24.06 -1.45
N MET A 182 0.78 -23.14 -0.95
CA MET A 182 1.33 -22.04 -1.74
C MET A 182 2.42 -22.54 -2.69
N GLU A 183 3.27 -23.47 -2.26
CA GLU A 183 4.27 -24.13 -3.11
C GLU A 183 3.63 -24.90 -4.26
N ARG A 184 2.56 -25.67 -3.98
CA ARG A 184 1.83 -26.42 -5.02
C ARG A 184 1.20 -25.50 -6.05
N LEU A 185 0.59 -24.40 -5.61
CA LEU A 185 -0.01 -23.40 -6.49
C LEU A 185 1.05 -22.67 -7.32
N ARG A 186 2.18 -22.30 -6.71
CA ARG A 186 3.29 -21.64 -7.42
C ARG A 186 3.95 -22.55 -8.43
N GLY A 187 4.20 -23.82 -8.07
CA GLY A 187 4.72 -24.83 -8.98
C GLY A 187 3.82 -25.01 -10.21
N MET A 188 2.50 -25.03 -10.00
CA MET A 188 1.52 -25.14 -11.10
C MET A 188 1.50 -23.91 -12.00
N ASN A 189 1.54 -22.71 -11.42
CA ASN A 189 1.60 -21.47 -12.19
C ASN A 189 2.90 -21.39 -13.01
N LEU A 190 4.03 -21.79 -12.40
CA LEU A 190 5.31 -21.87 -13.10
C LEU A 190 5.30 -22.89 -14.24
N ALA A 191 4.72 -24.08 -14.03
CA ALA A 191 4.57 -25.09 -15.09
C ALA A 191 3.69 -24.59 -16.25
N LYS A 192 2.61 -23.86 -15.96
CA LYS A 192 1.76 -23.21 -16.97
C LYS A 192 2.50 -22.10 -17.71
N ASP A 193 3.25 -21.26 -17.01
CA ASP A 193 4.07 -20.22 -17.64
C ASP A 193 5.14 -20.83 -18.55
N ILE A 194 5.82 -21.90 -18.13
CA ILE A 194 6.78 -22.63 -18.99
C ILE A 194 6.06 -23.18 -20.23
N ARG A 195 4.90 -23.82 -20.06
CA ARG A 195 4.09 -24.32 -21.18
C ARG A 195 3.71 -23.21 -22.16
N ASP A 196 3.18 -22.11 -21.67
CA ASP A 196 2.56 -21.07 -22.49
C ASP A 196 3.60 -20.13 -23.11
N ARG A 197 4.58 -19.71 -22.33
CA ARG A 197 5.60 -18.71 -22.72
C ARG A 197 6.84 -19.34 -23.36
N GLU A 198 7.34 -20.46 -22.83
CA GLU A 198 8.53 -21.11 -23.41
C GLU A 198 8.18 -22.09 -24.53
N ARG A 199 6.97 -22.66 -24.52
CA ARG A 199 6.59 -23.76 -25.43
C ARG A 199 5.35 -23.47 -26.28
N GLY A 200 4.86 -22.23 -26.26
CA GLY A 200 3.75 -21.76 -27.10
C GLY A 200 2.44 -22.52 -26.88
N GLY A 201 2.20 -22.99 -25.66
CA GLY A 201 0.95 -23.65 -25.25
C GLY A 201 0.81 -25.13 -25.64
N ARG A 202 1.82 -25.74 -26.28
CA ARG A 202 1.72 -27.09 -26.88
C ARG A 202 2.19 -28.24 -26.00
N VAL A 203 2.57 -27.96 -24.74
CA VAL A 203 3.17 -28.93 -23.82
C VAL A 203 2.16 -29.40 -22.77
N GLN A 204 2.20 -30.69 -22.43
CA GLN A 204 1.34 -31.26 -21.41
C GLN A 204 1.96 -31.03 -20.02
N VAL A 205 1.12 -30.65 -19.05
CA VAL A 205 1.50 -30.54 -17.64
C VAL A 205 0.75 -31.62 -16.87
N THR A 206 1.47 -32.47 -16.14
CA THR A 206 0.91 -33.55 -15.33
C THR A 206 1.37 -33.39 -13.88
N VAL A 207 0.50 -33.68 -12.92
CA VAL A 207 0.80 -33.63 -11.49
C VAL A 207 0.92 -35.04 -10.94
N VAL A 208 1.89 -35.26 -10.06
CA VAL A 208 2.07 -36.48 -9.28
C VAL A 208 2.08 -36.08 -7.81
N GLU A 209 1.13 -36.60 -7.03
CA GLU A 209 1.09 -36.41 -5.59
C GLU A 209 1.96 -37.49 -4.93
N GLY A 210 2.95 -37.08 -4.13
CA GLY A 210 3.93 -37.99 -3.52
C GLY A 210 3.33 -38.93 -2.46
N ASP A 211 2.16 -38.61 -1.93
CA ASP A 211 1.36 -39.44 -1.01
C ASP A 211 0.40 -40.41 -1.73
N ASP A 212 0.14 -40.18 -3.02
CA ASP A 212 -0.69 -41.04 -3.88
C ASP A 212 -0.09 -41.23 -5.29
N GLU A 213 1.15 -41.73 -5.35
CA GLU A 213 1.88 -41.93 -6.61
C GLU A 213 1.21 -42.96 -7.53
N LYS A 214 0.37 -43.84 -6.97
CA LYS A 214 -0.36 -44.88 -7.72
C LYS A 214 -1.43 -44.28 -8.63
N SER A 215 -1.99 -43.12 -8.28
CA SER A 215 -2.94 -42.39 -9.12
C SER A 215 -2.35 -41.93 -10.46
N SER A 216 -1.02 -41.84 -10.55
CA SER A 216 -0.29 -41.26 -11.68
C SER A 216 0.83 -42.19 -12.18
N GLU A 217 0.51 -43.48 -12.34
CA GLU A 217 1.47 -44.54 -12.64
C GLU A 217 2.28 -44.28 -13.93
N ASP A 218 1.63 -43.73 -14.96
CA ASP A 218 2.28 -43.42 -16.24
C ASP A 218 3.29 -42.26 -16.13
N ALA A 219 2.97 -41.23 -15.35
CA ALA A 219 3.89 -40.12 -15.08
C ALA A 219 5.07 -40.58 -14.23
N MET A 220 4.85 -41.46 -13.26
CA MET A 220 5.91 -42.05 -12.44
C MET A 220 6.86 -42.94 -13.26
N LYS A 221 6.35 -43.74 -14.21
CA LYS A 221 7.18 -44.50 -15.15
C LYS A 221 8.08 -43.58 -15.97
N LEU A 222 7.59 -42.41 -16.39
CA LEU A 222 8.37 -41.41 -17.12
C LEU A 222 9.43 -40.74 -16.24
N MET A 223 9.11 -40.43 -14.98
CA MET A 223 10.10 -39.91 -14.01
C MET A 223 11.21 -40.93 -13.75
N ILE A 224 10.88 -42.21 -13.57
CA ILE A 224 11.86 -43.30 -13.38
C ILE A 224 12.71 -43.49 -14.65
N LYS A 225 12.11 -43.42 -15.84
CA LYS A 225 12.85 -43.47 -17.10
C LYS A 225 13.81 -42.29 -17.26
N ALA A 226 13.44 -41.11 -16.77
CA ALA A 226 14.24 -39.90 -16.89
C ALA A 226 15.38 -39.81 -15.86
N MET A 227 15.15 -40.28 -14.62
CA MET A 227 16.05 -40.07 -13.47
C MET A 227 16.60 -41.36 -12.84
N GLY A 228 16.18 -42.54 -13.31
CA GLY A 228 16.52 -43.85 -12.75
C GLY A 228 15.57 -44.31 -11.62
N GLU A 229 15.88 -45.45 -11.01
CA GLU A 229 15.09 -46.00 -9.90
C GLU A 229 15.02 -45.04 -8.70
N LYS A 230 13.82 -44.89 -8.14
CA LYS A 230 13.56 -44.02 -7.00
C LYS A 230 14.28 -44.55 -5.75
N LYS A 231 15.16 -43.71 -5.19
CA LYS A 231 15.83 -43.95 -3.89
C LYS A 231 15.08 -43.21 -2.77
N GLN A 232 15.43 -43.52 -1.52
CA GLN A 232 14.81 -42.86 -0.36
C GLN A 232 15.01 -41.34 -0.41
N ILE A 233 13.89 -40.61 -0.35
CA ILE A 233 13.81 -39.14 -0.43
C ILE A 233 14.01 -38.55 0.97
N LYS A 234 14.71 -37.41 1.08
CA LYS A 234 15.05 -36.75 2.35
C LYS A 234 13.84 -36.11 3.02
N ASP A 235 13.92 -35.90 4.34
CA ASP A 235 12.96 -35.08 5.08
C ASP A 235 13.06 -33.59 4.70
N ALA A 236 11.98 -32.86 4.95
CA ALA A 236 11.86 -31.43 4.65
C ALA A 236 12.82 -30.58 5.49
N ILE A 237 13.40 -29.54 4.88
CA ILE A 237 14.12 -28.48 5.59
C ILE A 237 13.08 -27.42 6.03
N PRO A 238 13.07 -26.96 7.30
CA PRO A 238 12.16 -25.92 7.76
C PRO A 238 12.31 -24.62 6.96
N ASP A 239 11.18 -24.02 6.56
CA ASP A 239 11.14 -22.82 5.70
C ASP A 239 11.75 -21.57 6.37
N GLU A 240 11.73 -21.52 7.70
CA GLU A 240 12.26 -20.40 8.50
C GLU A 240 13.78 -20.20 8.33
N ILE A 241 14.54 -21.29 8.12
CA ILE A 241 16.00 -21.25 7.95
C ILE A 241 16.41 -20.73 6.55
N VAL A 242 15.53 -20.90 5.56
CA VAL A 242 15.76 -20.49 4.16
C VAL A 242 15.47 -18.99 4.00
N ASP A 243 14.41 -18.48 4.64
CA ASP A 243 14.07 -17.06 4.63
C ASP A 243 15.13 -16.19 5.35
N GLU A 244 15.78 -16.69 6.42
CA GLU A 244 16.90 -15.98 7.06
C GLU A 244 18.14 -15.87 6.16
N LYS A 245 18.51 -16.94 5.45
CA LYS A 245 19.70 -16.95 4.56
C LYS A 245 19.55 -16.03 3.35
N LEU A 246 18.33 -15.91 2.80
CA LEU A 246 18.05 -15.02 1.66
C LEU A 246 18.07 -13.53 2.06
N LYS A 247 17.74 -13.20 3.32
CA LYS A 247 17.77 -11.83 3.85
C LYS A 247 19.20 -11.29 4.07
N THR A 248 20.21 -12.15 4.22
CA THR A 248 21.59 -11.76 4.59
C THR A 248 22.57 -11.52 3.42
N ALA A 249 22.16 -11.62 2.16
CA ALA A 249 23.10 -11.82 1.04
C ALA A 249 23.42 -10.59 0.16
N ILE A 250 23.29 -9.34 0.65
CA ILE A 250 23.68 -8.15 -0.14
C ILE A 250 25.12 -7.74 0.18
N LYS A 251 25.98 -7.75 -0.84
CA LYS A 251 27.41 -7.42 -0.75
C LYS A 251 27.80 -6.34 -1.75
N LEU A 252 28.67 -5.43 -1.36
CA LEU A 252 29.27 -4.40 -2.21
C LEU A 252 30.77 -4.67 -2.38
N PHE A 253 31.24 -4.63 -3.61
CA PHE A 253 32.62 -4.82 -4.01
C PHE A 253 33.14 -3.57 -4.73
N HIS A 254 34.41 -3.22 -4.51
CA HIS A 254 35.12 -2.14 -5.19
C HIS A 254 35.94 -2.74 -6.32
N ILE A 255 35.84 -2.11 -7.49
CA ILE A 255 36.56 -2.47 -8.70
C ILE A 255 37.63 -1.39 -8.90
N SER A 256 38.90 -1.77 -8.78
CA SER A 256 40.03 -0.85 -8.94
C SER A 256 41.12 -1.40 -9.83
N ASP A 257 41.71 -0.56 -10.68
CA ASP A 257 42.87 -0.87 -11.53
C ASP A 257 44.19 -0.25 -11.03
N ALA A 258 44.20 0.37 -9.85
CA ALA A 258 45.34 1.11 -9.29
C ALA A 258 46.65 0.29 -9.14
N GLN A 259 46.56 -1.05 -9.14
CA GLN A 259 47.70 -1.96 -9.02
C GLN A 259 48.21 -2.46 -10.38
N GLY A 260 47.76 -1.88 -11.49
CA GLY A 260 48.11 -2.29 -12.86
C GLY A 260 47.33 -3.48 -13.40
N ASN A 261 46.56 -4.17 -12.55
CA ASN A 261 45.59 -5.20 -12.90
C ASN A 261 44.25 -4.87 -12.24
N LEU A 262 43.14 -5.24 -12.89
CA LEU A 262 41.80 -4.99 -12.36
C LEU A 262 41.47 -5.97 -11.24
N VAL A 263 41.25 -5.45 -10.03
CA VAL A 263 40.97 -6.22 -8.81
C VAL A 263 39.56 -5.90 -8.31
N VAL A 264 38.84 -6.92 -7.87
CA VAL A 264 37.51 -6.80 -7.23
C VAL A 264 37.65 -7.23 -5.77
N GLN A 265 37.38 -6.30 -4.85
CA GLN A 265 37.52 -6.53 -3.40
C GLN A 265 36.19 -6.26 -2.70
N GLU A 266 35.81 -7.09 -1.73
CA GLU A 266 34.61 -6.85 -0.90
C GLU A 266 34.86 -5.62 0.00
N VAL A 267 33.94 -4.66 -0.02
CA VAL A 267 34.08 -3.36 0.67
C VAL A 267 33.10 -3.27 1.83
N ALA A 268 31.88 -3.75 1.62
CA ALA A 268 30.81 -3.65 2.60
C ALA A 268 29.78 -4.75 2.40
N VAL A 269 29.12 -5.10 3.49
CA VAL A 269 27.83 -5.80 3.51
C VAL A 269 26.78 -4.83 4.07
N LYS A 270 25.49 -5.15 3.95
CA LYS A 270 24.43 -4.30 4.53
C LYS A 270 24.74 -3.92 6.00
N PRO A 271 24.48 -2.67 6.42
CA PRO A 271 23.87 -1.57 5.66
C PRO A 271 24.85 -0.88 4.71
N LEU A 272 24.41 -0.56 3.49
CA LEU A 272 25.20 0.17 2.50
C LEU A 272 24.85 1.66 2.57
N THR A 273 25.84 2.54 2.62
CA THR A 273 25.64 4.00 2.61
C THR A 273 26.14 4.61 1.30
N GLN A 274 25.53 5.72 0.85
CA GLN A 274 25.84 6.32 -0.46
C GLN A 274 27.30 6.79 -0.55
N ASP A 275 27.93 7.19 0.57
CA ASP A 275 29.34 7.61 0.64
C ASP A 275 30.34 6.47 0.34
N LEU A 276 29.89 5.21 0.34
CA LEU A 276 30.70 4.08 -0.11
C LEU A 276 31.00 4.15 -1.62
N LEU A 277 30.17 4.85 -2.40
CA LEU A 277 30.32 5.00 -3.85
C LEU A 277 31.11 6.27 -4.18
N LYS A 278 32.40 6.11 -4.50
CA LYS A 278 33.27 7.22 -4.90
C LYS A 278 33.21 7.46 -6.41
N THR A 279 33.06 8.72 -6.80
CA THR A 279 33.03 9.18 -8.21
C THR A 279 34.25 8.72 -9.03
N GLU A 280 35.38 8.51 -8.37
CA GLU A 280 36.65 8.09 -8.97
C GLU A 280 36.74 6.59 -9.27
N ASP A 281 35.77 5.78 -8.84
CA ASP A 281 35.85 4.32 -8.83
C ASP A 281 34.59 3.63 -9.41
N CYS A 282 34.68 2.32 -9.67
CA CYS A 282 33.55 1.47 -10.01
C CYS A 282 33.23 0.48 -8.87
N TYR A 283 31.97 0.09 -8.74
CA TYR A 283 31.51 -0.82 -7.68
C TYR A 283 30.57 -1.91 -8.23
N LEU A 284 30.64 -3.11 -7.67
CA LEU A 284 29.73 -4.22 -7.95
C LEU A 284 28.88 -4.49 -6.70
N LEU A 285 27.56 -4.46 -6.84
CA LEU A 285 26.62 -4.77 -5.77
C LEU A 285 25.90 -6.08 -6.09
N ASP A 286 26.15 -7.11 -5.30
CA ASP A 286 25.58 -8.45 -5.41
C ASP A 286 24.35 -8.57 -4.52
N GLN A 287 23.21 -8.92 -5.11
CA GLN A 287 21.96 -9.24 -4.42
C GLN A 287 21.77 -10.76 -4.33
N GLY A 288 22.69 -11.44 -3.63
CA GLY A 288 22.62 -12.88 -3.38
C GLY A 288 22.62 -13.76 -4.64
N GLY A 289 23.26 -13.31 -5.72
CA GLY A 289 23.33 -14.02 -7.01
C GLY A 289 22.06 -13.94 -7.87
N ILE A 290 20.99 -13.29 -7.38
CA ILE A 290 19.73 -13.08 -8.12
C ILE A 290 19.89 -11.94 -9.13
N LYS A 291 20.57 -10.87 -8.72
CA LYS A 291 20.78 -9.66 -9.51
C LYS A 291 22.08 -8.98 -9.11
N ILE A 292 22.83 -8.50 -10.10
CA ILE A 292 24.10 -7.79 -9.90
C ILE A 292 23.95 -6.38 -10.48
N PHE A 293 24.39 -5.37 -9.72
CA PHE A 293 24.51 -4.01 -10.21
C PHE A 293 25.98 -3.63 -10.34
N ILE A 294 26.36 -2.95 -11.43
CA ILE A 294 27.68 -2.37 -11.62
C ILE A 294 27.52 -0.85 -11.66
N TRP A 295 27.93 -0.17 -10.59
CA TRP A 295 27.89 1.29 -10.52
C TRP A 295 29.22 1.87 -11.03
N LYS A 296 29.13 2.85 -11.93
CA LYS A 296 30.28 3.48 -12.60
C LYS A 296 30.39 4.95 -12.20
N GLY A 297 31.45 5.30 -11.46
CA GLY A 297 31.76 6.68 -11.12
C GLY A 297 32.11 7.52 -12.35
N LYS A 298 31.77 8.81 -12.34
CA LYS A 298 32.00 9.73 -13.49
C LYS A 298 33.48 9.90 -13.83
N LYS A 299 34.37 9.77 -12.83
CA LYS A 299 35.83 9.91 -12.98
C LYS A 299 36.58 8.58 -12.97
N ALA A 300 35.87 7.45 -12.93
CA ALA A 300 36.48 6.13 -12.97
C ALA A 300 37.24 5.87 -14.28
N SER A 301 38.27 5.03 -14.21
CA SER A 301 39.15 4.74 -15.34
C SER A 301 38.39 4.10 -16.50
N LYS A 302 38.87 4.25 -17.75
CA LYS A 302 38.27 3.56 -18.91
C LYS A 302 38.30 2.03 -18.76
N THR A 303 39.34 1.50 -18.10
CA THR A 303 39.51 0.06 -17.86
C THR A 303 38.50 -0.44 -16.83
N GLU A 304 38.28 0.32 -15.76
CA GLU A 304 37.29 0.02 -14.71
C GLU A 304 35.86 0.13 -15.24
N ARG A 305 35.57 1.16 -16.04
CA ARG A 305 34.25 1.37 -16.67
C ARG A 305 33.93 0.33 -17.74
N ALA A 306 34.92 -0.39 -18.27
CA ALA A 306 34.72 -1.50 -19.20
C ALA A 306 34.43 -2.84 -18.48
N TYR A 307 34.42 -2.87 -17.15
CA TYR A 307 34.13 -4.09 -16.39
C TYR A 307 32.65 -4.46 -16.45
N ILE A 308 32.36 -5.59 -17.09
CA ILE A 308 30.98 -6.15 -17.25
C ILE A 308 30.94 -7.63 -16.80
N LYS A 309 32.10 -8.25 -16.51
CA LYS A 309 32.20 -9.68 -16.20
C LYS A 309 32.19 -9.92 -14.70
N ALA A 310 31.05 -10.37 -14.15
CA ALA A 310 30.98 -10.90 -12.79
C ALA A 310 31.67 -12.28 -12.73
N LYS A 311 33.01 -12.32 -12.60
CA LYS A 311 33.76 -13.58 -12.46
C LYS A 311 33.24 -14.35 -11.23
N GLY A 312 32.67 -15.54 -11.45
CA GLY A 312 32.17 -16.42 -10.40
C GLY A 312 30.65 -16.62 -10.37
N TYR A 313 29.87 -15.86 -11.16
CA TYR A 313 28.42 -16.02 -11.27
C TYR A 313 28.01 -16.71 -12.58
N PRO A 314 26.87 -17.43 -12.61
CA PRO A 314 26.31 -18.00 -13.84
C PRO A 314 26.16 -16.96 -14.97
N THR A 315 26.32 -17.38 -16.23
CA THR A 315 26.18 -16.49 -17.39
C THR A 315 24.75 -15.95 -17.59
N SER A 316 23.77 -16.58 -16.94
CA SER A 316 22.36 -16.20 -16.87
C SER A 316 22.05 -15.16 -15.77
N THR A 317 23.00 -14.85 -14.88
CA THR A 317 22.77 -13.84 -13.84
C THR A 317 22.55 -12.47 -14.47
N TYR A 318 21.47 -11.81 -14.08
CA TYR A 318 21.11 -10.48 -14.58
C TYR A 318 22.11 -9.43 -14.08
N VAL A 319 22.63 -8.61 -15.00
CA VAL A 319 23.59 -7.55 -14.71
C VAL A 319 23.03 -6.21 -15.20
N GLU A 320 22.82 -5.29 -14.26
CA GLU A 320 22.42 -3.90 -14.52
C GLU A 320 23.64 -2.99 -14.35
N THR A 321 23.96 -2.19 -15.36
CA THR A 321 25.05 -1.21 -15.26
C THR A 321 24.47 0.18 -15.10
N VAL A 322 24.94 0.88 -14.08
CA VAL A 322 24.40 2.15 -13.61
C VAL A 322 25.52 3.18 -13.61
N SER A 323 25.33 4.29 -14.33
CA SER A 323 26.25 5.43 -14.28
C SER A 323 25.91 6.35 -13.10
N GLU A 324 26.93 6.95 -12.47
CA GLU A 324 26.72 7.91 -11.39
C GLU A 324 25.79 9.06 -11.84
N GLY A 325 24.70 9.27 -11.09
CA GLY A 325 23.63 10.24 -11.39
C GLY A 325 22.51 9.71 -12.27
N ALA A 326 22.58 8.47 -12.76
CA ALA A 326 21.54 7.78 -13.53
C ALA A 326 21.00 6.55 -12.78
N GLU A 327 21.06 6.56 -11.44
CA GLU A 327 20.68 5.40 -10.64
C GLU A 327 19.17 5.11 -10.67
N SER A 328 18.82 3.84 -10.90
CA SER A 328 17.43 3.38 -10.86
C SER A 328 16.88 3.40 -9.43
N SER A 329 15.58 3.59 -9.25
CA SER A 329 14.92 3.53 -7.93
C SER A 329 15.19 2.19 -7.22
N VAL A 330 15.32 1.12 -8.00
CA VAL A 330 15.63 -0.24 -7.54
C VAL A 330 17.07 -0.36 -7.03
N PHE A 331 18.01 0.41 -7.57
CA PHE A 331 19.38 0.52 -7.04
C PHE A 331 19.42 1.40 -5.79
N LYS A 332 18.78 2.57 -5.83
CA LYS A 332 18.78 3.55 -4.73
C LYS A 332 18.25 2.98 -3.41
N GLN A 333 17.19 2.17 -3.47
CA GLN A 333 16.60 1.50 -2.28
C GLN A 333 17.54 0.49 -1.59
N LEU A 334 18.64 0.09 -2.23
CA LEU A 334 19.60 -0.86 -1.65
C LEU A 334 20.59 -0.18 -0.69
N PHE A 335 20.55 1.16 -0.62
CA PHE A 335 21.35 2.00 0.26
C PHE A 335 20.47 2.64 1.35
N GLN A 336 21.01 2.76 2.56
CA GLN A 336 20.34 3.25 3.77
C GLN A 336 19.75 4.65 3.61
N LYS A 337 20.47 5.50 2.87
CA LYS A 337 20.09 6.87 2.55
C LYS A 337 20.64 7.20 1.18
N TRP A 338 19.76 7.64 0.28
CA TRP A 338 20.13 8.07 -1.07
C TRP A 338 19.66 9.50 -1.30
N THR A 339 20.57 10.39 -1.64
CA THR A 339 20.28 11.79 -1.95
C THR A 339 20.81 12.12 -3.34
N ASP A 340 19.93 12.56 -4.25
CA ASP A 340 20.37 13.02 -5.57
C ASP A 340 20.91 14.46 -5.44
N LYS A 341 22.12 14.71 -5.93
CA LYS A 341 22.70 16.07 -5.97
C LYS A 341 21.83 16.96 -6.86
N GLY A 342 20.99 17.79 -6.24
CA GLY A 342 20.05 18.69 -6.92
C GLY A 342 18.57 18.29 -6.81
N GLN A 343 18.22 17.19 -6.11
CA GLN A 343 16.83 16.92 -5.74
C GLN A 343 16.36 17.89 -4.65
N THR A 344 15.21 18.50 -4.89
CA THR A 344 14.43 19.28 -3.91
C THR A 344 13.94 18.39 -2.78
N VAL A 345 14.11 18.86 -1.55
CA VAL A 345 13.43 18.33 -0.36
C VAL A 345 12.19 19.18 -0.11
N GLY A 346 11.00 18.61 -0.25
CA GLY A 346 9.73 19.26 0.09
C GLY A 346 9.17 20.25 -0.93
N LEU A 347 7.84 20.42 -0.88
CA LEU A 347 7.13 21.54 -1.48
C LEU A 347 7.40 22.78 -0.61
N GLY A 348 8.04 23.84 -1.12
CA GLY A 348 7.98 25.14 -0.44
C GLY A 348 9.19 26.06 -0.52
N THR A 349 10.43 25.65 -0.20
CA THR A 349 11.56 26.60 -0.21
C THR A 349 12.89 25.98 -0.62
N THR A 350 13.66 26.76 -1.40
CA THR A 350 15.02 26.43 -1.84
C THR A 350 16.02 27.02 -0.87
N HIS A 351 16.88 26.19 -0.28
CA HIS A 351 18.15 26.67 0.24
C HIS A 351 19.30 25.88 -0.36
N SER A 352 20.02 26.53 -1.27
CA SER A 352 21.42 26.24 -1.57
C SER A 352 22.16 27.58 -1.60
N PRO A 353 23.18 27.79 -0.76
CA PRO A 353 23.94 29.03 -0.78
C PRO A 353 24.74 29.08 -2.09
N GLY A 354 24.41 30.04 -2.95
CA GLY A 354 25.27 30.44 -4.07
C GLY A 354 24.84 30.01 -5.49
N LYS A 355 23.57 30.20 -5.88
CA LYS A 355 23.16 30.68 -7.21
C LYS A 355 21.64 30.63 -7.30
N ILE A 356 21.02 31.81 -7.34
CA ILE A 356 19.57 31.98 -7.47
C ILE A 356 19.20 31.66 -8.93
N ALA A 357 18.86 30.40 -9.22
CA ALA A 357 18.03 30.09 -10.36
C ALA A 357 16.57 30.26 -9.90
N LYS A 358 15.86 31.27 -10.43
CA LYS A 358 14.39 31.32 -10.32
C LYS A 358 13.85 30.09 -11.04
N VAL A 359 13.50 29.06 -10.28
CA VAL A 359 12.75 27.92 -10.78
C VAL A 359 11.30 28.37 -10.85
N GLU A 360 10.73 28.35 -12.05
CA GLU A 360 9.32 28.60 -12.26
C GLU A 360 8.53 27.48 -11.57
N GLN A 361 7.76 27.82 -10.53
CA GLN A 361 6.81 26.89 -9.93
C GLN A 361 5.79 26.51 -11.00
N VAL A 362 5.84 25.28 -11.51
CA VAL A 362 4.76 24.77 -12.35
C VAL A 362 3.56 24.62 -11.42
N LYS A 363 2.66 25.60 -11.48
CA LYS A 363 1.38 25.57 -10.78
C LYS A 363 0.65 24.27 -11.12
N PHE A 364 -0.05 23.70 -10.15
CA PHE A 364 -1.03 22.64 -10.38
C PHE A 364 -2.00 23.10 -11.48
N ASP A 365 -1.87 22.51 -12.68
CA ASP A 365 -2.70 22.85 -13.83
C ASP A 365 -3.81 21.82 -13.97
N ALA A 366 -4.83 22.02 -13.18
CA ALA A 366 -6.01 21.17 -13.11
C ALA A 366 -6.76 21.09 -14.45
N THR A 367 -6.60 22.10 -15.32
CA THR A 367 -7.22 22.12 -16.66
C THR A 367 -6.62 21.08 -17.61
N SER A 368 -5.41 20.59 -17.32
CA SER A 368 -4.72 19.58 -18.14
C SER A 368 -5.05 18.13 -17.76
N MET A 369 -5.81 17.88 -16.69
CA MET A 369 -6.03 16.51 -16.19
C MET A 369 -6.86 15.65 -17.15
N HIS A 370 -7.82 16.24 -17.87
CA HIS A 370 -8.58 15.52 -18.90
C HIS A 370 -7.68 15.01 -20.05
N ALA A 371 -6.53 15.66 -20.28
CA ALA A 371 -5.55 15.26 -21.28
C ALA A 371 -4.52 14.23 -20.76
N ARG A 372 -4.48 13.98 -19.44
CA ARG A 372 -3.53 13.05 -18.78
C ARG A 372 -4.20 12.18 -17.70
N PRO A 373 -4.88 11.09 -18.12
CA PRO A 373 -5.55 10.16 -17.20
C PRO A 373 -4.64 9.50 -16.16
N ASP A 374 -3.34 9.37 -16.46
CA ASP A 374 -2.30 8.86 -15.56
C ASP A 374 -2.09 9.77 -14.35
N LEU A 375 -2.08 11.09 -14.56
CA LEU A 375 -1.98 12.06 -13.46
C LEU A 375 -3.28 12.16 -12.66
N ALA A 376 -4.43 12.13 -13.32
CA ALA A 376 -5.74 12.10 -12.66
C ALA A 376 -5.84 10.91 -11.68
N ALA A 377 -5.39 9.72 -12.13
CA ALA A 377 -5.35 8.52 -11.30
C ALA A 377 -4.36 8.61 -10.14
N GLN A 378 -3.17 9.16 -10.36
CA GLN A 378 -2.16 9.35 -9.30
C GLN A 378 -2.60 10.39 -8.25
N GLN A 379 -3.24 11.47 -8.67
CA GLN A 379 -3.70 12.55 -7.80
C GLN A 379 -5.08 12.27 -7.20
N LYS A 380 -5.77 11.20 -7.63
CA LYS A 380 -7.15 10.86 -7.23
C LYS A 380 -8.15 12.01 -7.47
N MET A 381 -7.96 12.73 -8.57
CA MET A 381 -8.77 13.88 -8.97
C MET A 381 -9.29 13.64 -10.40
N VAL A 382 -10.59 13.75 -10.63
CA VAL A 382 -11.17 13.57 -11.98
C VAL A 382 -11.21 14.89 -12.76
N ASP A 383 -11.31 16.01 -12.06
CA ASP A 383 -11.17 17.38 -12.55
C ASP A 383 -10.66 18.30 -11.39
N ASP A 384 -10.78 19.61 -11.55
CA ASP A 384 -10.35 20.60 -10.57
C ASP A 384 -11.40 20.93 -9.49
N GLY A 385 -12.60 20.34 -9.53
CA GLY A 385 -13.73 20.68 -8.67
C GLY A 385 -14.54 21.91 -9.15
N SER A 386 -14.39 22.36 -10.40
CA SER A 386 -15.12 23.53 -10.94
C SER A 386 -16.49 23.24 -11.56
N GLY A 387 -16.89 21.97 -11.64
CA GLY A 387 -18.19 21.50 -12.10
C GLY A 387 -19.36 21.94 -11.23
N GLU A 388 -20.57 21.57 -11.63
CA GLU A 388 -21.80 21.91 -10.92
C GLU A 388 -22.05 20.91 -9.78
N ALA A 389 -22.15 21.39 -8.54
CA ALA A 389 -22.49 20.57 -7.39
C ALA A 389 -23.90 20.91 -6.85
N GLU A 390 -24.78 19.92 -6.80
CA GLU A 390 -26.06 19.97 -6.11
C GLU A 390 -25.95 19.22 -4.79
N VAL A 391 -26.35 19.84 -3.68
CA VAL A 391 -26.22 19.27 -2.33
C VAL A 391 -27.58 19.15 -1.68
N TRP A 392 -27.89 17.96 -1.17
CA TRP A 392 -29.08 17.68 -0.36
C TRP A 392 -28.67 17.15 1.00
N ARG A 393 -29.43 17.50 2.03
CA ARG A 393 -29.39 16.93 3.36
C ARG A 393 -30.55 15.95 3.51
N ILE A 394 -30.34 14.84 4.21
CA ILE A 394 -31.42 13.89 4.50
C ILE A 394 -32.18 14.36 5.75
N GLU A 395 -33.48 14.56 5.61
CA GLU A 395 -34.42 14.91 6.69
C GLU A 395 -35.65 14.04 6.58
N ASP A 396 -36.09 13.44 7.67
CA ASP A 396 -37.31 12.60 7.71
C ASP A 396 -37.37 11.54 6.58
N ASN A 397 -36.20 11.01 6.22
CA ASN A 397 -35.95 10.05 5.13
C ASN A 397 -36.03 10.58 3.69
N GLU A 398 -36.16 11.90 3.50
CA GLU A 398 -36.24 12.56 2.20
C GLU A 398 -35.05 13.53 1.97
N PRO A 399 -34.61 13.74 0.71
CA PRO A 399 -33.53 14.67 0.39
C PRO A 399 -34.06 16.11 0.29
N VAL A 400 -33.61 16.97 1.20
CA VAL A 400 -33.93 18.40 1.25
C VAL A 400 -32.74 19.21 0.70
N PRO A 401 -32.93 20.08 -0.31
CA PRO A 401 -31.85 20.89 -0.86
C PRO A 401 -31.19 21.80 0.18
N VAL A 402 -29.86 21.82 0.21
CA VAL A 402 -29.10 22.71 1.11
C VAL A 402 -29.08 24.13 0.53
N GLU A 403 -29.38 25.12 1.37
CA GLU A 403 -29.33 26.53 0.94
C GLU A 403 -27.91 26.95 0.52
N ARG A 404 -27.82 27.87 -0.45
CA ARG A 404 -26.54 28.37 -0.99
C ARG A 404 -25.55 28.88 0.08
N LYS A 405 -26.06 29.45 1.18
CA LYS A 405 -25.23 29.99 2.28
C LYS A 405 -24.54 28.89 3.11
N TRP A 406 -25.05 27.66 3.04
CA TRP A 406 -24.56 26.48 3.77
C TRP A 406 -23.81 25.49 2.86
N LEU A 407 -23.59 25.82 1.59
CA LEU A 407 -22.75 24.98 0.72
C LEU A 407 -21.32 24.95 1.24
N GLY A 408 -20.78 23.74 1.40
CA GLY A 408 -19.47 23.50 2.03
C GLY A 408 -19.54 23.31 3.55
N HIS A 409 -20.71 23.49 4.18
CA HIS A 409 -20.92 23.26 5.61
C HIS A 409 -21.57 21.89 5.83
N PHE A 410 -20.92 21.01 6.60
CA PHE A 410 -21.36 19.66 6.90
C PHE A 410 -21.47 19.46 8.39
N TYR A 411 -22.61 18.94 8.87
CA TYR A 411 -22.83 18.67 10.28
C TYR A 411 -22.73 17.18 10.58
N GLY A 412 -21.97 16.80 11.60
CA GLY A 412 -21.76 15.41 12.00
C GLY A 412 -23.04 14.67 12.42
N GLY A 413 -24.13 15.37 12.73
CA GLY A 413 -25.44 14.77 13.00
C GLY A 413 -26.30 14.49 11.76
N ASP A 414 -25.86 14.89 10.56
CA ASP A 414 -26.64 14.76 9.33
C ASP A 414 -25.97 13.85 8.29
N CYS A 415 -26.73 13.41 7.29
CA CYS A 415 -26.22 12.79 6.07
C CYS A 415 -26.49 13.71 4.88
N TYR A 416 -25.55 13.77 3.93
CA TYR A 416 -25.66 14.60 2.74
C TYR A 416 -25.44 13.79 1.46
N LEU A 417 -26.22 14.10 0.43
CA LEU A 417 -26.02 13.64 -0.93
C LEU A 417 -25.49 14.80 -1.76
N ILE A 418 -24.40 14.59 -2.49
CA ILE A 418 -23.77 15.62 -3.31
C ILE A 418 -23.62 15.06 -4.71
N LEU A 419 -24.44 15.56 -5.64
CA LEU A 419 -24.32 15.22 -7.05
C LEU A 419 -23.42 16.25 -7.72
N TYR A 420 -22.27 15.80 -8.16
CA TYR A 420 -21.30 16.59 -8.89
C TYR A 420 -21.36 16.27 -10.39
N LYS A 421 -21.49 17.29 -11.22
CA LYS A 421 -21.57 17.20 -12.67
C LYS A 421 -20.35 17.88 -13.27
N TYR A 422 -19.62 17.16 -14.11
CA TYR A 422 -18.42 17.67 -14.79
C TYR A 422 -18.40 17.21 -16.24
N GLU A 423 -17.73 17.97 -17.09
CA GLU A 423 -17.67 17.72 -18.52
C GLU A 423 -16.27 17.25 -18.92
N VAL A 424 -16.18 16.11 -19.59
CA VAL A 424 -14.93 15.58 -20.13
C VAL A 424 -15.14 15.26 -21.60
N ASN A 425 -14.31 15.83 -22.49
CA ASN A 425 -14.41 15.63 -23.93
C ASN A 425 -15.81 15.87 -24.50
N SER A 426 -16.49 16.93 -24.04
CA SER A 426 -17.86 17.26 -24.42
C SER A 426 -18.93 16.23 -24.06
N LYS A 427 -18.62 15.34 -23.11
CA LYS A 427 -19.58 14.43 -22.49
C LYS A 427 -19.74 14.79 -21.01
N LEU A 428 -20.99 14.85 -20.55
CA LEU A 428 -21.29 15.03 -19.13
C LEU A 428 -21.01 13.73 -18.36
N HIS A 429 -20.41 13.87 -17.20
CA HIS A 429 -20.14 12.82 -16.24
C HIS A 429 -20.62 13.24 -14.85
N TYR A 430 -20.94 12.24 -14.02
CA TYR A 430 -21.57 12.44 -12.72
C TYR A 430 -20.82 11.68 -11.63
N ILE A 431 -20.67 12.30 -10.46
CA ILE A 431 -20.25 11.64 -9.22
C ILE A 431 -21.30 11.94 -8.16
N LEU A 432 -21.76 10.91 -7.45
CA LEU A 432 -22.67 11.03 -6.33
C LEU A 432 -21.93 10.69 -5.04
N TYR A 433 -21.58 11.72 -4.25
CA TYR A 433 -21.03 11.52 -2.92
C TYR A 433 -22.15 11.34 -1.90
N MET A 434 -21.99 10.34 -1.03
CA MET A 434 -22.82 10.10 0.15
C MET A 434 -21.99 10.42 1.38
N TRP A 435 -22.05 11.66 1.85
CA TRP A 435 -21.34 12.08 3.05
C TRP A 435 -22.12 11.71 4.29
N GLN A 436 -21.47 11.04 5.24
CA GLN A 436 -22.11 10.46 6.43
C GLN A 436 -21.48 11.04 7.69
N GLY A 437 -22.28 11.81 8.43
CA GLY A 437 -21.88 12.34 9.72
C GLY A 437 -21.66 11.24 10.76
N ARG A 438 -20.69 11.44 11.65
CA ARG A 438 -20.34 10.47 12.71
C ARG A 438 -21.50 10.20 13.69
N HIS A 439 -22.33 11.22 13.93
CA HIS A 439 -23.46 11.21 14.87
C HIS A 439 -24.81 11.10 14.17
N ALA A 440 -24.82 10.86 12.85
CA ALA A 440 -26.05 10.66 12.09
C ALA A 440 -26.78 9.38 12.54
N SER A 441 -28.12 9.43 12.56
CA SER A 441 -28.91 8.29 13.01
C SER A 441 -28.85 7.12 12.00
N THR A 442 -29.03 5.89 12.48
CA THR A 442 -29.07 4.69 11.62
C THR A 442 -30.19 4.76 10.58
N ALA A 443 -31.31 5.40 10.92
CA ALA A 443 -32.42 5.67 10.00
C ALA A 443 -31.96 6.58 8.85
N GLU A 444 -31.27 7.68 9.14
CA GLU A 444 -30.75 8.61 8.12
C GLU A 444 -29.63 8.02 7.28
N LEU A 445 -28.75 7.22 7.88
CA LEU A 445 -27.73 6.48 7.12
C LEU A 445 -28.40 5.54 6.10
N THR A 446 -29.45 4.82 6.51
CA THR A 446 -30.20 3.92 5.63
C THR A 446 -30.96 4.69 4.56
N ALA A 447 -31.61 5.79 4.94
CA ALA A 447 -32.32 6.66 4.01
C ALA A 447 -31.38 7.31 2.99
N SER A 448 -30.18 7.76 3.41
CA SER A 448 -29.18 8.32 2.50
C SER A 448 -28.76 7.34 1.42
N ALA A 449 -28.53 6.07 1.78
CA ALA A 449 -28.19 5.01 0.83
C ALA A 449 -29.35 4.70 -0.12
N TYR A 450 -30.59 4.64 0.39
CA TYR A 450 -31.78 4.42 -0.43
C TYR A 450 -32.02 5.57 -1.43
N GLN A 451 -31.93 6.81 -0.95
CA GLN A 451 -32.09 8.01 -1.77
C GLN A 451 -30.96 8.16 -2.81
N ALA A 452 -29.75 7.73 -2.49
CA ALA A 452 -28.66 7.68 -3.45
C ALA A 452 -28.97 6.76 -4.65
N VAL A 453 -29.59 5.61 -4.41
CA VAL A 453 -30.04 4.69 -5.48
C VAL A 453 -31.14 5.34 -6.35
N ILE A 454 -32.07 6.07 -5.74
CA ILE A 454 -33.12 6.79 -6.48
C ILE A 454 -32.51 7.87 -7.37
N LEU A 455 -31.56 8.66 -6.84
CA LEU A 455 -30.85 9.67 -7.62
C LEU A 455 -30.04 9.03 -8.75
N ASP A 456 -29.33 7.93 -8.48
CA ASP A 456 -28.57 7.19 -9.50
C ASP A 456 -29.47 6.74 -10.66
N GLN A 457 -30.63 6.15 -10.35
CA GLN A 457 -31.62 5.74 -11.35
C GLN A 457 -32.18 6.92 -12.16
N LYS A 458 -32.39 8.09 -11.54
CA LYS A 458 -32.82 9.31 -12.22
C LYS A 458 -31.81 9.78 -13.28
N TYR A 459 -30.52 9.47 -13.09
CA TYR A 459 -29.43 9.75 -14.03
C TYR A 459 -28.98 8.48 -14.79
N ASN A 460 -29.90 7.55 -15.03
CA ASN A 460 -29.70 6.33 -15.84
C ASN A 460 -28.58 5.40 -15.33
N GLY A 461 -28.23 5.45 -14.04
CA GLY A 461 -27.14 4.65 -13.46
C GLY A 461 -25.74 5.05 -13.95
N GLU A 462 -25.60 6.25 -14.52
CA GLU A 462 -24.31 6.82 -14.93
C GLU A 462 -23.46 7.40 -13.78
N PRO A 463 -24.03 7.91 -12.65
CA PRO A 463 -23.24 8.44 -11.55
C PRO A 463 -22.29 7.42 -10.90
N VAL A 464 -21.05 7.85 -10.67
CA VAL A 464 -20.11 7.11 -9.81
C VAL A 464 -20.49 7.38 -8.35
N GLN A 465 -20.93 6.36 -7.64
CA GLN A 465 -21.32 6.48 -6.24
C GLN A 465 -20.11 6.33 -5.30
N VAL A 466 -19.93 7.29 -4.39
CA VAL A 466 -18.82 7.32 -3.44
C VAL A 466 -19.33 7.55 -2.03
N ARG A 467 -19.14 6.56 -1.15
CA ARG A 467 -19.45 6.69 0.28
C ARG A 467 -18.31 7.42 0.99
N VAL A 468 -18.63 8.46 1.74
CA VAL A 468 -17.65 9.31 2.43
C VAL A 468 -18.04 9.45 3.90
N PRO A 469 -17.42 8.66 4.80
CA PRO A 469 -17.52 8.91 6.23
C PRO A 469 -16.90 10.26 6.59
N MET A 470 -17.47 10.95 7.58
CA MET A 470 -16.89 12.15 8.18
C MET A 470 -15.43 11.94 8.56
N GLY A 471 -14.55 12.87 8.17
CA GLY A 471 -13.10 12.80 8.38
C GLY A 471 -12.33 12.03 7.31
N LYS A 472 -13.00 11.32 6.41
CA LYS A 472 -12.43 10.57 5.27
C LYS A 472 -12.74 11.21 3.91
N GLU A 473 -12.92 12.53 3.89
CA GLU A 473 -13.22 13.29 2.68
C GLU A 473 -12.08 13.15 1.63
N PRO A 474 -12.37 12.67 0.41
CA PRO A 474 -11.36 12.58 -0.63
C PRO A 474 -10.99 13.97 -1.16
N MET A 475 -9.78 14.11 -1.72
CA MET A 475 -9.29 15.39 -2.25
C MET A 475 -10.27 16.03 -3.24
N HIS A 476 -10.85 15.23 -4.14
CA HIS A 476 -11.81 15.76 -5.11
C HIS A 476 -13.06 16.36 -4.45
N LEU A 477 -13.58 15.75 -3.36
CA LEU A 477 -14.72 16.31 -2.64
C LEU A 477 -14.36 17.64 -1.98
N MET A 478 -13.17 17.76 -1.40
CA MET A 478 -12.69 19.01 -0.81
C MET A 478 -12.51 20.11 -1.87
N ALA A 479 -12.00 19.75 -3.05
CA ALA A 479 -11.79 20.65 -4.18
C ALA A 479 -13.09 21.28 -4.72
N ILE A 480 -14.22 20.58 -4.66
CA ILE A 480 -15.54 21.11 -5.05
C ILE A 480 -15.87 22.40 -4.26
N PHE A 481 -15.42 22.49 -3.00
CA PHE A 481 -15.69 23.63 -2.14
C PHE A 481 -14.56 24.68 -2.14
N LYS A 482 -13.50 24.51 -2.95
CA LYS A 482 -12.42 25.48 -3.15
C LYS A 482 -11.86 26.04 -1.83
N GLY A 483 -11.55 25.13 -0.89
CA GLY A 483 -10.97 25.44 0.42
C GLY A 483 -11.96 25.99 1.45
N LYS A 484 -13.27 25.88 1.18
CA LYS A 484 -14.36 26.38 2.03
C LYS A 484 -15.11 25.28 2.77
N MET A 485 -14.55 24.08 2.82
CA MET A 485 -15.19 22.95 3.51
C MET A 485 -15.07 23.13 5.03
N VAL A 486 -16.21 23.13 5.71
CA VAL A 486 -16.33 23.24 7.16
C VAL A 486 -17.15 22.06 7.65
N VAL A 487 -16.59 21.30 8.58
CA VAL A 487 -17.23 20.14 9.20
C VAL A 487 -17.46 20.47 10.68
N TYR A 488 -18.71 20.45 11.11
CA TYR A 488 -19.13 20.61 12.50
C TYR A 488 -19.23 19.24 13.17
N GLU A 489 -18.75 19.12 14.40
CA GLU A 489 -18.74 17.84 15.12
C GLU A 489 -20.18 17.41 15.44
N GLU A 490 -20.99 18.32 15.97
CA GLU A 490 -22.38 18.06 16.37
C GLU A 490 -23.37 19.01 15.69
N GLY A 491 -24.66 18.74 15.91
CA GLY A 491 -25.76 19.59 15.46
C GLY A 491 -26.33 19.19 14.10
N SER A 492 -27.22 20.04 13.61
CA SER A 492 -27.88 19.88 12.32
C SER A 492 -28.13 21.25 11.70
N SER A 493 -28.14 21.31 10.38
CA SER A 493 -28.53 22.51 9.65
C SER A 493 -30.04 22.59 9.35
N ARG A 494 -30.85 21.70 9.97
CA ARG A 494 -32.32 21.67 9.92
C ARG A 494 -32.97 22.96 10.38
N GLU A 495 -34.02 23.40 9.68
CA GLU A 495 -34.89 24.48 10.15
C GLU A 495 -35.64 24.04 11.42
N GLY A 496 -35.57 24.84 12.49
CA GLY A 496 -36.21 24.52 13.77
C GLY A 496 -35.42 23.58 14.68
N SER A 497 -34.17 23.23 14.34
CA SER A 497 -33.28 22.50 15.25
C SER A 497 -33.09 23.28 16.57
N SER A 498 -33.38 22.63 17.70
CA SER A 498 -33.34 23.22 19.04
C SER A 498 -31.91 23.41 19.59
N HIS A 499 -30.89 23.14 18.78
CA HIS A 499 -29.49 23.27 19.19
C HIS A 499 -29.09 24.73 19.24
N SER A 500 -29.02 25.30 20.45
CA SER A 500 -28.42 26.61 20.66
C SER A 500 -26.97 26.56 20.18
N GLN A 501 -26.61 27.40 19.21
CA GLN A 501 -25.24 27.46 18.72
C GLN A 501 -24.29 27.77 19.90
N PRO A 502 -23.21 27.01 20.09
CA PRO A 502 -22.26 27.28 21.15
C PRO A 502 -21.66 28.69 20.97
N SER A 503 -21.59 29.45 22.07
CA SER A 503 -20.95 30.79 22.10
C SER A 503 -19.45 30.75 21.84
N VAL A 504 -18.83 29.58 22.01
CA VAL A 504 -17.42 29.33 21.75
C VAL A 504 -17.28 28.04 20.93
N ARG A 505 -16.60 28.11 19.79
CA ARG A 505 -16.31 26.98 18.92
C ARG A 505 -14.86 27.00 18.47
N LEU A 506 -14.20 25.85 18.50
CA LEU A 506 -12.81 25.69 18.09
C LEU A 506 -12.77 24.82 16.83
N PHE A 507 -12.02 25.26 15.82
CA PHE A 507 -11.85 24.54 14.57
C PHE A 507 -10.36 24.25 14.34
N HIS A 508 -10.06 23.00 14.03
CA HIS A 508 -8.76 22.56 13.54
C HIS A 508 -8.74 22.74 12.02
N VAL A 509 -7.89 23.64 11.53
CA VAL A 509 -7.72 23.91 10.10
C VAL A 509 -6.54 23.08 9.59
N HIS A 510 -6.78 22.34 8.51
CA HIS A 510 -5.74 21.54 7.87
C HIS A 510 -5.84 21.65 6.35
N GLY A 511 -4.68 21.77 5.69
CA GLY A 511 -4.55 21.90 4.24
C GLY A 511 -3.80 23.16 3.82
N THR A 512 -3.15 23.08 2.67
CA THR A 512 -2.20 24.07 2.16
C THR A 512 -2.68 24.80 0.91
N ASN A 513 -3.84 24.41 0.36
CA ASN A 513 -4.40 25.04 -0.82
C ASN A 513 -5.92 24.83 -0.93
N GLU A 514 -6.55 25.46 -1.92
CA GLU A 514 -7.99 25.37 -2.15
C GLU A 514 -8.51 23.96 -2.50
N PHE A 515 -7.64 23.01 -2.82
CA PHE A 515 -8.05 21.65 -3.19
C PHE A 515 -8.04 20.66 -2.01
N ASN A 516 -7.35 20.99 -0.92
CA ASN A 516 -7.19 20.07 0.23
C ASN A 516 -7.52 20.68 1.60
N THR A 517 -7.95 21.94 1.64
CA THR A 517 -8.24 22.61 2.91
C THR A 517 -9.63 22.28 3.44
N ARG A 518 -9.68 21.92 4.72
CA ARG A 518 -10.92 21.82 5.51
C ARG A 518 -10.73 22.37 6.93
N ALA A 519 -11.81 22.84 7.54
CA ALA A 519 -11.89 23.12 8.96
C ALA A 519 -12.81 22.10 9.64
N VAL A 520 -12.31 21.40 10.66
CA VAL A 520 -13.11 20.46 11.45
C VAL A 520 -13.27 21.00 12.85
N GLU A 521 -14.51 21.09 13.33
CA GLU A 521 -14.80 21.50 14.69
C GLU A 521 -14.27 20.46 15.69
N VAL A 522 -13.63 20.94 16.74
CA VAL A 522 -13.08 20.14 17.83
C VAL A 522 -13.55 20.73 19.16
N PRO A 523 -13.54 19.95 20.26
CA PRO A 523 -13.95 20.48 21.56
C PRO A 523 -13.15 21.75 21.90
N PRO A 524 -13.79 22.85 22.35
CA PRO A 524 -13.13 24.13 22.66
C PRO A 524 -12.36 24.04 23.98
N ARG A 525 -11.31 23.23 24.00
CA ARG A 525 -10.43 22.95 25.13
C ARG A 525 -8.99 23.12 24.72
N SER A 526 -8.14 23.55 25.65
CA SER A 526 -6.70 23.70 25.42
C SER A 526 -6.06 22.40 24.91
N SER A 527 -6.50 21.24 25.39
CA SER A 527 -6.00 19.92 24.99
C SER A 527 -6.23 19.57 23.52
N SER A 528 -7.13 20.27 22.83
CA SER A 528 -7.42 20.05 21.41
C SER A 528 -6.39 20.73 20.49
N LEU A 529 -5.57 21.65 21.01
CA LEU A 529 -4.56 22.37 20.24
C LEU A 529 -3.39 21.47 19.84
N ASN A 530 -2.77 21.78 18.71
CA ASN A 530 -1.62 21.08 18.16
C ASN A 530 -0.62 22.08 17.56
N SER A 531 0.63 22.07 18.02
CA SER A 531 1.68 22.96 17.51
C SER A 531 1.95 22.81 16.01
N ASN A 532 1.58 21.70 15.39
CA ASN A 532 1.81 21.45 13.97
C ASN A 532 0.85 22.20 13.05
N ASP A 533 -0.32 22.62 13.55
CA ASP A 533 -1.42 23.07 12.70
C ASP A 533 -1.96 24.45 13.15
N VAL A 534 -2.94 24.96 12.39
CA VAL A 534 -3.63 26.22 12.69
C VAL A 534 -5.00 25.94 13.31
N PHE A 535 -5.33 26.68 14.36
CA PHE A 535 -6.62 26.59 15.02
C PHE A 535 -7.38 27.91 14.96
N MET A 536 -8.68 27.82 14.80
CA MET A 536 -9.57 28.97 14.79
C MET A 536 -10.59 28.87 15.92
N LEU A 537 -10.52 29.80 16.88
CA LEU A 537 -11.44 29.88 18.02
C LEU A 537 -12.43 31.02 17.78
N SER A 538 -13.65 30.68 17.40
CA SER A 538 -14.75 31.62 17.22
C SER A 538 -15.45 31.87 18.56
N THR A 539 -15.60 33.13 18.95
CA THR A 539 -16.30 33.56 20.18
C THR A 539 -17.35 34.63 19.85
N ASP A 540 -18.19 34.97 20.83
CA ASP A 540 -19.15 36.08 20.71
C ASP A 540 -18.51 37.46 20.51
N LYS A 541 -17.22 37.61 20.81
CA LYS A 541 -16.50 38.90 20.70
C LYS A 541 -15.68 38.96 19.41
N CYS A 542 -14.80 38.00 19.20
CA CYS A 542 -13.85 37.96 18.09
C CYS A 542 -13.55 36.53 17.63
N CYS A 543 -12.84 36.41 16.52
CA CYS A 543 -12.30 35.15 16.03
C CYS A 543 -10.79 35.13 16.26
N TYR A 544 -10.28 34.19 17.04
CA TYR A 544 -8.85 34.02 17.21
C TYR A 544 -8.30 33.03 16.18
N LEU A 545 -7.19 33.39 15.53
CA LEU A 545 -6.40 32.52 14.68
C LEU A 545 -5.11 32.16 15.42
N TRP A 546 -5.09 30.99 16.04
CA TRP A 546 -3.93 30.49 16.78
C TRP A 546 -3.01 29.72 15.84
N TYR A 547 -1.77 30.19 15.71
CA TYR A 547 -0.73 29.62 14.85
C TYR A 547 0.23 28.79 15.69
N GLY A 548 0.15 27.46 15.54
CA GLY A 548 1.14 26.55 16.09
C GLY A 548 2.53 26.80 15.50
N LYS A 549 3.60 26.51 16.23
CA LYS A 549 4.97 26.77 15.76
C LYS A 549 5.35 25.99 14.49
N GLY A 550 4.81 24.80 14.28
CA GLY A 550 5.08 23.95 13.13
C GLY A 550 4.15 24.20 11.94
N CYS A 551 3.13 25.06 12.07
CA CYS A 551 2.19 25.30 10.98
C CYS A 551 2.85 26.06 9.81
N SER A 552 2.48 25.67 8.59
CA SER A 552 3.00 26.25 7.36
C SER A 552 2.40 27.63 7.07
N GLY A 553 3.11 28.44 6.28
CA GLY A 553 2.58 29.72 5.80
C GLY A 553 1.28 29.59 4.99
N ASP A 554 1.13 28.50 4.24
CA ASP A 554 -0.04 28.22 3.41
C ASP A 554 -1.29 27.92 4.26
N GLU A 555 -1.16 27.10 5.31
CA GLU A 555 -2.24 26.82 6.27
C GLU A 555 -2.75 28.09 6.96
N ARG A 556 -1.84 29.01 7.31
CA ARG A 556 -2.19 30.29 7.92
C ARG A 556 -3.07 31.14 7.01
N GLU A 557 -2.80 31.14 5.71
CA GLU A 557 -3.57 31.90 4.73
C GLU A 557 -4.94 31.27 4.48
N MET A 558 -4.99 29.93 4.37
CA MET A 558 -6.24 29.19 4.27
C MET A 558 -7.14 29.38 5.50
N ALA A 559 -6.57 29.38 6.70
CA ALA A 559 -7.31 29.66 7.94
C ALA A 559 -7.93 31.06 7.98
N LYS A 560 -7.26 32.09 7.42
CA LYS A 560 -7.84 33.44 7.33
C LYS A 560 -9.07 33.47 6.43
N THR A 561 -9.05 32.71 5.35
CA THR A 561 -10.17 32.58 4.41
C THR A 561 -11.36 31.88 5.07
N LEU A 562 -11.11 30.79 5.80
CA LEU A 562 -12.14 30.07 6.56
C LEU A 562 -12.73 30.90 7.71
N ALA A 563 -11.93 31.75 8.35
CA ALA A 563 -12.42 32.67 9.39
C ALA A 563 -13.44 33.69 8.89
N ASP A 564 -13.30 34.16 7.65
CA ASP A 564 -14.30 35.05 7.02
C ASP A 564 -15.62 34.33 6.75
N ILE A 565 -15.58 33.01 6.54
CA ILE A 565 -16.77 32.20 6.27
C ILE A 565 -17.50 31.90 7.59
N ILE A 566 -16.76 31.46 8.61
CA ILE A 566 -17.33 30.91 9.84
C ILE A 566 -17.75 32.00 10.83
N SER A 567 -16.89 33.00 11.08
CA SER A 567 -17.12 33.97 12.15
C SER A 567 -17.59 35.33 11.65
N LYS A 568 -17.10 35.79 10.47
CA LYS A 568 -17.32 37.15 9.92
C LYS A 568 -16.97 38.29 10.90
N ARG A 569 -16.30 38.00 12.01
CA ARG A 569 -15.87 38.94 13.07
C ARG A 569 -14.42 39.34 12.87
N GLU A 570 -13.98 40.31 13.68
CA GLU A 570 -12.58 40.72 13.74
C GLU A 570 -11.66 39.52 14.06
N LYS A 571 -10.58 39.39 13.28
CA LYS A 571 -9.61 38.30 13.34
C LYS A 571 -8.41 38.70 14.17
N ASN A 572 -8.20 38.01 15.28
CA ASN A 572 -7.06 38.21 16.17
C ASN A 572 -6.06 37.08 15.97
N VAL A 573 -4.94 37.38 15.29
CA VAL A 573 -3.86 36.41 15.07
C VAL A 573 -3.03 36.28 16.34
N ILE A 574 -2.83 35.04 16.78
CA ILE A 574 -2.06 34.69 17.97
C ILE A 574 -1.00 33.66 17.58
N ALA A 575 0.26 33.95 17.87
CA ALA A 575 1.33 32.96 17.75
C ALA A 575 1.40 32.10 19.02
N GLU A 576 1.69 30.81 18.86
CA GLU A 576 1.89 29.90 19.98
C GLU A 576 2.95 30.43 20.97
N GLY A 577 2.58 30.51 22.24
CA GLY A 577 3.36 31.08 23.34
C GLY A 577 3.11 32.57 23.61
N GLN A 578 2.30 33.24 22.78
CA GLN A 578 1.91 34.65 22.95
C GLN A 578 0.40 34.82 23.19
N GLU A 579 -0.25 33.81 23.75
CA GLU A 579 -1.70 33.82 23.92
C GLU A 579 -2.15 34.77 25.04
N PRO A 580 -3.16 35.62 24.80
CA PRO A 580 -3.75 36.47 25.83
C PRO A 580 -4.54 35.64 26.86
N ALA A 581 -4.74 36.18 28.06
CA ALA A 581 -5.49 35.48 29.12
C ALA A 581 -6.91 35.09 28.68
N ASP A 582 -7.60 36.00 27.99
CA ASP A 582 -8.95 35.78 27.46
C ASP A 582 -9.03 34.58 26.50
N PHE A 583 -7.98 34.30 25.72
CA PHE A 583 -7.93 33.12 24.86
C PHE A 583 -8.03 31.83 25.68
N TRP A 584 -7.22 31.72 26.74
CA TRP A 584 -7.25 30.56 27.63
C TRP A 584 -8.56 30.46 28.41
N VAL A 585 -9.16 31.57 28.83
CA VAL A 585 -10.47 31.56 29.52
C VAL A 585 -11.55 30.96 28.62
N ASN A 586 -11.57 31.32 27.33
CA ASN A 586 -12.53 30.76 26.36
C ASN A 586 -12.32 29.26 26.12
N LEU A 587 -11.12 28.72 26.32
CA LEU A 587 -10.81 27.28 26.22
C LEU A 587 -10.98 26.51 27.54
N GLY A 588 -11.55 27.13 28.58
CA GLY A 588 -11.72 26.51 29.89
C GLY A 588 -10.44 26.45 30.74
N GLY A 589 -9.46 27.30 30.43
CA GLY A 589 -8.16 27.40 31.10
C GLY A 589 -7.02 26.73 30.31
N LYS A 590 -5.78 27.09 30.64
CA LYS A 590 -4.57 26.52 30.00
C LYS A 590 -4.27 25.13 30.55
N SER A 591 -4.13 24.14 29.66
CA SER A 591 -3.74 22.77 30.00
C SER A 591 -2.66 22.26 29.04
N GLN A 592 -2.23 21.00 29.21
CA GLN A 592 -1.32 20.35 28.27
C GLN A 592 -2.02 20.06 26.94
N TYR A 593 -1.29 20.22 25.85
CA TYR A 593 -1.74 19.99 24.49
C TYR A 593 -0.57 19.45 23.65
N ALA A 594 -0.83 19.02 22.41
CA ALA A 594 0.16 18.36 21.58
C ALA A 594 1.22 19.37 21.07
N ASN A 595 2.38 19.41 21.72
CA ASN A 595 3.42 20.41 21.44
C ASN A 595 4.85 19.86 21.48
N SER A 596 5.05 18.61 21.08
CA SER A 596 6.39 18.02 21.00
C SER A 596 7.31 18.84 20.07
N LYS A 597 8.63 18.76 20.27
CA LYS A 597 9.60 19.48 19.41
C LYS A 597 9.40 19.19 17.92
N ARG A 598 8.91 17.99 17.61
CA ARG A 598 8.67 17.53 16.25
C ARG A 598 7.41 18.16 15.63
N LEU A 599 6.34 18.30 16.42
CA LEU A 599 5.15 19.03 16.00
C LEU A 599 5.40 20.54 15.86
N GLN A 600 6.51 21.05 16.40
CA GLN A 600 6.93 22.45 16.21
C GLN A 600 7.84 22.64 14.99
N ASP A 601 8.22 21.57 14.28
CA ASP A 601 9.14 21.63 13.14
C ASP A 601 8.36 21.79 11.82
N GLU A 602 8.43 23.00 11.26
CA GLU A 602 7.80 23.37 9.98
C GLU A 602 8.34 22.54 8.79
N ASN A 603 9.54 21.93 8.91
CA ASN A 603 10.21 21.18 7.84
C ASN A 603 10.33 19.68 8.14
N CYS A 604 9.32 19.06 8.75
CA CYS A 604 9.36 17.62 9.05
C CYS A 604 9.36 16.77 7.75
N SER A 605 10.54 16.28 7.35
CA SER A 605 10.73 15.49 6.12
C SER A 605 10.23 14.04 6.20
N ILE A 606 9.56 13.67 7.30
CA ILE A 606 9.18 12.29 7.60
C ILE A 606 7.73 12.27 8.08
N THR A 607 6.87 11.65 7.27
CA THR A 607 5.44 11.49 7.52
C THR A 607 5.19 10.32 8.47
N PRO A 608 4.31 10.48 9.49
CA PRO A 608 3.86 9.37 10.32
C PRO A 608 3.20 8.25 9.51
N ARG A 609 3.34 7.00 9.95
CA ARG A 609 2.76 5.82 9.30
C ARG A 609 2.03 4.98 10.33
N LEU A 610 0.76 4.67 10.07
CA LEU A 610 -0.06 3.82 10.92
C LEU A 610 -0.17 2.42 10.31
N PHE A 611 -0.09 1.39 11.13
CA PHE A 611 -0.31 0.01 10.74
C PHE A 611 -1.28 -0.66 11.71
N GLU A 612 -2.24 -1.41 11.18
CA GLU A 612 -3.09 -2.32 11.94
C GLU A 612 -2.38 -3.66 12.08
N CYS A 613 -2.22 -4.14 13.31
CA CYS A 613 -1.59 -5.41 13.63
C CYS A 613 -2.66 -6.38 14.15
N SER A 614 -3.15 -7.24 13.26
CA SER A 614 -4.30 -8.10 13.52
C SER A 614 -4.01 -9.57 13.21
N ASN A 615 -4.62 -10.49 13.97
CA ASN A 615 -4.56 -11.92 13.70
C ASN A 615 -5.88 -12.53 13.20
N GLN A 616 -6.91 -11.71 12.94
CA GLN A 616 -8.27 -12.15 12.57
C GLN A 616 -8.33 -13.07 11.34
N THR A 617 -7.35 -12.97 10.43
CA THR A 617 -7.24 -13.86 9.25
C THR A 617 -6.70 -15.27 9.58
N GLY A 618 -6.45 -15.56 10.86
CA GLY A 618 -5.77 -16.78 11.34
C GLY A 618 -4.24 -16.66 11.37
N ARG A 619 -3.68 -15.55 10.88
CA ARG A 619 -2.25 -15.22 10.92
C ARG A 619 -2.08 -13.76 11.32
N PHE A 620 -1.09 -13.48 12.17
CA PHE A 620 -0.72 -12.12 12.52
C PHE A 620 -0.11 -11.38 11.31
N ILE A 621 -0.71 -10.26 10.92
CA ILE A 621 -0.32 -9.42 9.78
C ILE A 621 -0.36 -7.95 10.22
N ALA A 622 0.65 -7.18 9.81
CA ALA A 622 0.66 -5.73 9.94
C ALA A 622 0.31 -5.08 8.59
N THR A 623 -0.79 -4.33 8.53
CA THR A 623 -1.32 -3.70 7.31
C THR A 623 -1.23 -2.17 7.44
N GLU A 624 -0.61 -1.50 6.47
CA GLU A 624 -0.49 -0.03 6.50
C GLU A 624 -1.84 0.66 6.22
N ILE A 625 -2.19 1.61 7.08
CA ILE A 625 -3.35 2.50 6.93
C ILE A 625 -2.85 3.87 6.48
N THR A 626 -3.22 4.24 5.26
CA THR A 626 -2.90 5.57 4.69
C THR A 626 -4.00 6.58 5.01
N ASN A 627 -3.64 7.86 5.14
CA ASN A 627 -4.56 8.96 5.49
C ASN A 627 -5.41 8.62 6.74
N PHE A 628 -4.73 8.19 7.79
CA PHE A 628 -5.37 7.70 9.00
C PHE A 628 -6.00 8.84 9.81
N ASN A 629 -7.05 8.51 10.57
CA ASN A 629 -7.69 9.33 11.58
C ASN A 629 -8.04 8.45 12.80
N GLN A 630 -8.68 9.02 13.83
CA GLN A 630 -9.01 8.28 15.04
C GLN A 630 -9.99 7.13 14.80
N ASP A 631 -10.75 7.14 13.71
CA ASP A 631 -11.70 6.09 13.33
C ASP A 631 -11.03 4.83 12.79
N ASP A 632 -9.75 4.88 12.44
CA ASP A 632 -8.97 3.70 12.06
C ASP A 632 -8.31 2.99 13.24
N LEU A 633 -8.47 3.48 14.48
CA LEU A 633 -8.01 2.79 15.68
C LEU A 633 -9.03 1.72 16.07
N ASP A 634 -8.81 0.48 15.62
CA ASP A 634 -9.68 -0.66 15.90
C ASP A 634 -9.54 -1.13 17.36
N GLU A 635 -10.64 -1.06 18.12
CA GLU A 635 -10.68 -1.44 19.53
C GLU A 635 -10.35 -2.92 19.78
N ASP A 636 -10.51 -3.78 18.78
CA ASP A 636 -10.24 -5.22 18.87
C ASP A 636 -8.83 -5.62 18.43
N ASP A 637 -7.98 -4.66 18.03
CA ASP A 637 -6.64 -4.91 17.51
C ASP A 637 -5.54 -4.01 18.12
N VAL A 638 -4.29 -4.25 17.74
CA VAL A 638 -3.13 -3.42 18.13
C VAL A 638 -2.71 -2.56 16.95
N MET A 639 -2.49 -1.27 17.18
CA MET A 639 -2.06 -0.33 16.13
C MET A 639 -0.61 0.08 16.35
N LEU A 640 0.20 0.08 15.29
CA LEU A 640 1.58 0.56 15.30
C LEU A 640 1.63 1.90 14.58
N LEU A 641 1.91 2.97 15.32
CA LEU A 641 2.12 4.31 14.76
C LEU A 641 3.62 4.64 14.80
N ASP A 642 4.24 4.63 13.63
CA ASP A 642 5.63 5.03 13.46
C ASP A 642 5.73 6.53 13.14
N ILE A 643 6.29 7.29 14.08
CA ILE A 643 6.60 8.70 13.90
C ILE A 643 8.10 8.92 13.72
N TRP A 644 8.87 7.88 13.41
CA TRP A 644 10.32 7.87 13.19
C TRP A 644 11.22 7.94 14.42
N ASP A 645 11.12 8.99 15.24
CA ASP A 645 11.94 9.08 16.47
C ASP A 645 11.42 8.16 17.57
N GLN A 646 10.16 7.74 17.47
CA GLN A 646 9.49 6.81 18.38
C GLN A 646 8.50 5.96 17.59
N VAL A 647 8.20 4.77 18.11
CA VAL A 647 7.13 3.91 17.60
C VAL A 647 6.11 3.73 18.71
N TYR A 648 4.86 4.07 18.45
CA TYR A 648 3.77 3.82 19.38
C TYR A 648 3.09 2.48 19.07
N LEU A 649 2.82 1.70 20.10
CA LEU A 649 1.92 0.55 20.06
C LEU A 649 0.67 0.91 20.84
N TRP A 650 -0.39 1.29 20.13
CA TRP A 650 -1.69 1.56 20.70
C TRP A 650 -2.46 0.24 20.84
N ILE A 651 -2.90 -0.09 22.05
CA ILE A 651 -3.58 -1.35 22.37
C ILE A 651 -5.08 -1.06 22.54
N GLY A 652 -5.88 -1.61 21.63
CA GLY A 652 -7.33 -1.64 21.74
C GLY A 652 -7.80 -2.45 22.96
N LYS A 653 -8.96 -2.08 23.51
CA LYS A 653 -9.55 -2.70 24.70
C LYS A 653 -9.91 -4.17 24.48
N GLY A 654 -10.32 -4.53 23.26
CA GLY A 654 -10.66 -5.89 22.81
C GLY A 654 -9.49 -6.69 22.24
N ALA A 655 -8.32 -6.07 22.02
CA ALA A 655 -7.12 -6.73 21.49
C ALA A 655 -6.78 -8.01 22.27
N ASN A 656 -6.50 -9.10 21.55
CA ASN A 656 -6.19 -10.38 22.19
C ASN A 656 -4.73 -10.45 22.66
N ASP A 657 -4.44 -11.34 23.60
CA ASP A 657 -3.12 -11.42 24.23
C ASP A 657 -2.02 -11.84 23.24
N LYS A 658 -2.41 -12.56 22.18
CA LYS A 658 -1.48 -12.95 21.11
C LYS A 658 -1.09 -11.74 20.26
N GLU A 659 -2.04 -10.90 19.86
CA GLU A 659 -1.76 -9.64 19.15
C GLU A 659 -0.89 -8.71 19.98
N LYS A 660 -1.17 -8.55 21.27
CA LYS A 660 -0.35 -7.72 22.18
C LYS A 660 1.09 -8.18 22.23
N HIS A 661 1.33 -9.49 22.26
CA HIS A 661 2.68 -10.06 22.27
C HIS A 661 3.36 -9.91 20.90
N ASP A 662 2.68 -10.35 19.84
CA ASP A 662 3.23 -10.39 18.48
C ASP A 662 3.46 -8.97 17.93
N ALA A 663 2.69 -7.96 18.36
CA ALA A 663 2.88 -6.56 17.96
C ALA A 663 4.18 -5.96 18.52
N VAL A 664 4.60 -6.33 19.72
CA VAL A 664 5.90 -5.89 20.28
C VAL A 664 7.05 -6.49 19.48
N VAL A 665 6.97 -7.79 19.18
CA VAL A 665 7.96 -8.47 18.33
C VAL A 665 7.99 -7.84 16.94
N THR A 666 6.81 -7.57 16.37
CA THR A 666 6.67 -6.97 15.04
C THR A 666 7.21 -5.54 15.00
N ALA A 667 7.03 -4.73 16.04
CA ALA A 667 7.63 -3.39 16.11
C ALA A 667 9.17 -3.45 16.15
N GLN A 668 9.74 -4.43 16.86
CA GLN A 668 11.18 -4.65 16.86
C GLN A 668 11.69 -5.16 15.50
N GLU A 669 10.98 -6.10 14.87
CA GLU A 669 11.28 -6.57 13.51
C GLU A 669 11.12 -5.45 12.48
N TYR A 670 10.11 -4.59 12.65
CA TYR A 670 9.88 -3.42 11.81
C TYR A 670 11.08 -2.50 11.86
N LEU A 671 11.59 -2.14 13.04
CA LEU A 671 12.81 -1.33 13.17
C LEU A 671 14.03 -2.02 12.55
N LYS A 672 14.22 -3.33 12.81
CA LYS A 672 15.33 -4.13 12.25
C LYS A 672 15.31 -4.23 10.72
N SER A 673 14.12 -4.36 10.15
CA SER A 673 13.93 -4.56 8.71
C SER A 673 13.62 -3.26 7.96
N HIS A 674 13.48 -2.14 8.66
CA HIS A 674 13.13 -0.86 8.06
C HIS A 674 14.18 -0.47 7.01
N PRO A 675 13.79 -0.17 5.75
CA PRO A 675 14.73 0.08 4.65
C PRO A 675 15.73 1.21 4.92
N ALA A 676 15.32 2.21 5.72
CA ALA A 676 16.16 3.33 6.11
C ALA A 676 17.16 3.04 7.26
N GLY A 677 17.25 1.79 7.73
CA GLY A 677 18.16 1.38 8.80
C GLY A 677 17.89 2.14 10.09
N ARG A 678 16.71 1.92 10.67
CA ARG A 678 16.27 2.60 11.90
C ARG A 678 17.14 2.19 13.08
N ASP A 679 17.34 3.12 13.99
CA ASP A 679 18.02 2.84 15.26
C ASP A 679 17.21 1.77 16.01
N LEU A 680 17.86 0.69 16.41
CA LEU A 680 17.21 -0.38 17.19
C LEU A 680 16.86 0.08 18.60
N ASP A 681 17.51 1.14 19.08
CA ASP A 681 17.22 1.81 20.34
C ASP A 681 16.08 2.84 20.21
N THR A 682 15.44 2.94 19.03
CA THR A 682 14.22 3.74 18.85
C THR A 682 13.19 3.30 19.89
N PRO A 683 12.71 4.20 20.77
CA PRO A 683 11.80 3.82 21.84
C PRO A 683 10.45 3.35 21.27
N ILE A 684 10.00 2.20 21.78
CA ILE A 684 8.66 1.65 21.54
C ILE A 684 7.79 1.99 22.74
N LEU A 685 6.78 2.83 22.55
CA LEU A 685 5.88 3.32 23.59
C LEU A 685 4.54 2.60 23.51
N VAL A 686 4.16 1.92 24.57
CA VAL A 686 2.84 1.28 24.65
C VAL A 686 1.81 2.27 25.17
N VAL A 687 0.76 2.49 24.39
CA VAL A 687 -0.39 3.35 24.70
C VAL A 687 -1.62 2.47 24.78
N LYS A 688 -2.52 2.75 25.73
CA LYS A 688 -3.77 2.01 25.90
C LYS A 688 -4.94 2.88 25.47
N GLN A 689 -5.95 2.26 24.86
CA GLN A 689 -7.21 2.91 24.52
C GLN A 689 -7.77 3.72 25.69
N GLY A 690 -8.13 4.98 25.44
CA GLY A 690 -8.70 5.91 26.42
C GLY A 690 -7.66 6.58 27.35
N PHE A 691 -6.38 6.26 27.21
CA PHE A 691 -5.28 6.84 27.99
C PHE A 691 -4.17 7.39 27.09
N GLU A 692 -4.52 7.89 25.91
CA GLU A 692 -3.59 8.40 24.91
C GLU A 692 -2.95 9.72 25.37
N PRO A 693 -1.61 9.82 25.37
CA PRO A 693 -0.95 11.08 25.70
C PRO A 693 -1.07 12.09 24.56
N PRO A 694 -0.94 13.41 24.83
CA PRO A 694 -0.92 14.43 23.78
C PRO A 694 0.18 14.22 22.72
N THR A 695 1.26 13.53 23.06
CA THR A 695 2.33 13.17 22.11
C THR A 695 1.93 12.10 21.09
N PHE A 696 0.83 11.39 21.34
CA PHE A 696 0.19 10.44 20.43
C PHE A 696 -0.99 11.09 19.70
N THR A 697 -1.93 11.68 20.43
CA THR A 697 -3.17 12.23 19.84
C THR A 697 -2.91 13.37 18.85
N GLY A 698 -1.80 14.11 19.02
CA GLY A 698 -1.37 15.15 18.09
C GLY A 698 -1.01 14.67 16.67
N TRP A 699 -0.92 13.37 16.43
CA TRP A 699 -0.70 12.84 15.08
C TRP A 699 -2.00 12.56 14.33
N PHE A 700 -3.15 12.71 14.98
CA PHE A 700 -4.46 12.47 14.41
C PHE A 700 -5.20 13.79 14.24
N HIS A 701 -5.64 14.05 13.02
CA HIS A 701 -6.43 15.24 12.73
C HIS A 701 -7.79 15.15 13.42
N ALA A 702 -8.20 16.27 14.04
CA ALA A 702 -9.48 16.42 14.75
C ALA A 702 -9.80 15.28 15.74
N TRP A 703 -8.89 15.01 16.67
CA TRP A 703 -9.09 14.01 17.72
C TRP A 703 -10.29 14.33 18.63
N ASP A 704 -11.16 13.36 18.83
CA ASP A 704 -12.26 13.40 19.81
C ASP A 704 -11.86 12.66 21.11
N PRO A 705 -11.66 13.39 22.23
CA PRO A 705 -11.35 12.78 23.52
C PRO A 705 -12.49 11.93 24.12
N GLN A 706 -13.73 12.10 23.64
CA GLN A 706 -14.91 11.43 24.19
C GLN A 706 -15.32 10.19 23.40
N LYS A 707 -14.66 9.90 22.28
CA LYS A 707 -14.97 8.77 21.40
C LYS A 707 -15.22 7.45 22.15
N TRP A 708 -14.37 7.12 23.11
CA TRP A 708 -14.45 5.86 23.86
C TRP A 708 -15.12 5.99 25.23
N SER A 709 -15.72 7.15 25.53
CA SER A 709 -16.43 7.35 26.79
C SER A 709 -17.84 6.73 26.70
N ASP A 710 -18.21 5.89 27.67
CA ASP A 710 -19.50 5.18 27.75
C ASP A 710 -20.72 6.11 28.00
N LEU A 711 -20.69 7.38 27.58
CA LEU A 711 -21.72 8.38 27.89
C LEU A 711 -22.98 8.32 27.02
N THR A 712 -23.14 7.30 26.16
CA THR A 712 -24.37 7.08 25.37
C THR A 712 -24.99 5.70 25.55
N LYS A 713 -24.88 5.11 26.74
CA LYS A 713 -25.92 4.17 27.22
C LYS A 713 -26.72 4.86 28.32
N PRO A 714 -28.02 5.16 28.12
CA PRO A 714 -28.85 5.74 29.17
C PRO A 714 -28.89 4.76 30.34
N THR A 715 -28.09 5.05 31.36
CA THR A 715 -28.02 4.25 32.57
C THR A 715 -29.08 4.79 33.51
N SER A 716 -30.18 4.06 33.67
CA SER A 716 -31.08 4.26 34.80
C SER A 716 -30.30 3.95 36.08
N ASN A 717 -30.03 4.98 36.87
CA ASN A 717 -29.46 4.89 38.20
C ASN A 717 -30.28 3.93 39.08
N GLN A 718 -29.67 2.86 39.58
CA GLN A 718 -29.89 2.41 40.95
C GLN A 718 -28.58 1.94 41.60
N THR A 719 -28.44 2.36 42.84
CA THR A 719 -27.26 2.46 43.70
C THR A 719 -26.81 1.15 44.35
N ASN A 720 -25.48 1.04 44.51
CA ASN A 720 -24.69 0.38 45.57
C ASN A 720 -25.01 -1.07 45.97
N SER A 721 -24.00 -1.95 45.88
CA SER A 721 -23.24 -2.50 47.04
C SER A 721 -22.22 -3.56 46.61
N SER A 722 -21.07 -3.52 47.26
CA SER A 722 -19.91 -4.42 47.19
C SER A 722 -20.17 -5.92 47.37
N ASN A 723 -19.51 -6.77 46.58
CA ASN A 723 -18.61 -7.83 47.08
C ASN A 723 -17.90 -8.63 45.95
N SER A 724 -16.66 -9.00 46.24
CA SER A 724 -15.75 -9.88 45.51
C SER A 724 -16.26 -11.32 45.32
N THR A 725 -15.98 -11.97 44.17
CA THR A 725 -15.21 -13.23 43.98
C THR A 725 -15.50 -13.90 42.62
N GLN A 726 -14.49 -14.60 42.10
CA GLN A 726 -14.49 -15.43 40.89
C GLN A 726 -15.59 -16.51 40.88
N GLY A 727 -16.12 -16.88 39.71
CA GLY A 727 -16.95 -18.09 39.57
C GLY A 727 -17.51 -18.31 38.16
N ALA A 728 -17.32 -19.52 37.66
CA ALA A 728 -17.73 -20.02 36.35
C ALA A 728 -19.22 -19.80 36.01
N ASN A 729 -19.52 -19.74 34.70
CA ASN A 729 -20.88 -19.85 34.15
C ASN A 729 -21.55 -21.14 34.63
N LEU A 730 -22.30 -21.03 35.73
CA LEU A 730 -23.35 -21.95 36.12
C LEU A 730 -24.70 -21.25 35.90
N PRO A 731 -25.74 -21.97 35.49
CA PRO A 731 -27.05 -21.38 35.22
C PRO A 731 -27.61 -20.79 36.53
N ARG A 732 -27.96 -19.49 36.50
CA ARG A 732 -28.71 -18.86 37.60
C ARG A 732 -30.06 -19.58 37.75
N PRO A 733 -30.46 -20.00 38.97
CA PRO A 733 -31.80 -20.52 39.19
C PRO A 733 -32.77 -19.34 39.08
N VAL A 734 -33.62 -19.35 38.06
CA VAL A 734 -34.70 -18.37 37.92
C VAL A 734 -35.83 -18.82 38.86
N THR A 735 -36.14 -18.02 39.88
CA THR A 735 -37.17 -18.29 40.90
C THR A 735 -38.59 -18.03 40.42
N GLU A 736 -38.77 -17.47 39.22
CA GLU A 736 -40.08 -17.15 38.65
C GLU A 736 -40.23 -17.80 37.28
N THR A 737 -41.11 -18.79 37.19
CA THR A 737 -41.41 -19.50 35.93
C THR A 737 -42.86 -19.23 35.53
N PHE A 738 -43.10 -18.96 34.25
CA PHE A 738 -44.43 -18.75 33.70
C PHE A 738 -44.88 -19.92 32.81
N PRO A 739 -46.19 -20.18 32.71
CA PRO A 739 -46.72 -21.16 31.76
C PRO A 739 -46.34 -20.80 30.32
N PRO A 740 -46.09 -21.80 29.45
CA PRO A 740 -45.71 -21.59 28.04
C PRO A 740 -46.60 -20.61 27.28
N GLU A 741 -47.91 -20.61 27.56
CA GLU A 741 -48.91 -19.80 26.88
C GLU A 741 -48.72 -18.29 27.09
N LYS A 742 -47.97 -17.90 28.13
CA LYS A 742 -47.64 -16.50 28.43
C LYS A 742 -46.31 -16.03 27.86
N LEU A 743 -45.52 -16.93 27.26
CA LEU A 743 -44.17 -16.65 26.79
C LEU A 743 -43.98 -16.95 25.30
N VAL A 744 -44.65 -17.98 24.77
CA VAL A 744 -44.52 -18.44 23.39
C VAL A 744 -45.45 -17.66 22.45
N ASN A 745 -44.89 -17.03 21.42
CA ASN A 745 -45.60 -16.20 20.43
C ASN A 745 -46.35 -15.00 21.03
N VAL A 746 -45.97 -14.56 22.23
CA VAL A 746 -46.53 -13.38 22.89
C VAL A 746 -45.71 -12.14 22.52
N GLN A 747 -46.40 -11.07 22.10
CA GLN A 747 -45.80 -9.77 21.77
C GLN A 747 -45.21 -9.12 23.01
N THR A 748 -44.23 -8.24 22.83
CA THR A 748 -43.48 -7.63 23.93
C THR A 748 -44.38 -6.88 24.93
N GLU A 749 -45.46 -6.30 24.43
CA GLU A 749 -46.43 -5.50 25.20
C GLU A 749 -47.35 -6.36 26.08
N ASP A 750 -47.47 -7.66 25.80
CA ASP A 750 -48.37 -8.61 26.47
C ASP A 750 -47.63 -9.59 27.40
N LEU A 751 -46.30 -9.42 27.57
CA LEU A 751 -45.49 -10.28 28.45
C LEU A 751 -45.73 -9.94 29.94
N PRO A 752 -45.64 -10.94 30.84
CA PRO A 752 -45.68 -10.68 32.28
C PRO A 752 -44.60 -9.69 32.74
N ASP A 753 -44.95 -8.85 33.72
CA ASP A 753 -44.03 -7.88 34.31
C ASP A 753 -42.74 -8.56 34.81
N GLY A 754 -41.58 -8.05 34.38
CA GLY A 754 -40.27 -8.58 34.76
C GLY A 754 -39.70 -9.65 33.81
N VAL A 755 -40.44 -10.10 32.79
CA VAL A 755 -39.92 -10.98 31.75
C VAL A 755 -39.07 -10.20 30.75
N ASP A 756 -37.79 -10.56 30.62
CA ASP A 756 -36.91 -10.05 29.56
C ASP A 756 -37.35 -10.59 28.18
N PRO A 757 -37.81 -9.73 27.25
CA PRO A 757 -38.29 -10.16 25.94
C PRO A 757 -37.21 -10.85 25.11
N THR A 758 -35.94 -10.56 25.38
CA THR A 758 -34.80 -11.16 24.68
C THR A 758 -34.38 -12.52 25.27
N ARG A 759 -34.96 -12.92 26.41
CA ARG A 759 -34.61 -14.13 27.17
C ARG A 759 -35.84 -14.88 27.70
N LYS A 760 -36.94 -14.92 26.93
CA LYS A 760 -38.21 -15.60 27.31
C LYS A 760 -38.01 -17.05 27.77
N GLU A 761 -37.02 -17.75 27.22
CA GLU A 761 -36.67 -19.14 27.52
C GLU A 761 -36.15 -19.37 28.95
N ASP A 762 -35.63 -18.34 29.61
CA ASP A 762 -35.14 -18.43 30.99
C ASP A 762 -36.27 -18.52 32.02
N TYR A 763 -37.46 -18.06 31.64
CA TYR A 763 -38.65 -18.04 32.48
C TYR A 763 -39.54 -19.27 32.31
N LEU A 764 -39.10 -20.28 31.55
CA LEU A 764 -39.78 -21.58 31.48
C LEU A 764 -39.32 -22.50 32.62
N SER A 765 -40.19 -23.39 33.09
CA SER A 765 -39.74 -24.50 33.94
C SER A 765 -38.81 -25.42 33.14
N ASN A 766 -37.97 -26.22 33.79
CA ASN A 766 -37.09 -27.15 33.05
C ASN A 766 -37.88 -28.18 32.24
N ASP A 767 -39.07 -28.56 32.71
CA ASP A 767 -39.96 -29.51 32.01
C ASP A 767 -40.61 -28.84 30.80
N ASP A 768 -41.12 -27.61 30.95
CA ASP A 768 -41.69 -26.83 29.84
C ASP A 768 -40.63 -26.46 28.80
N PHE A 769 -39.44 -26.09 29.25
CA PHE A 769 -38.29 -25.81 28.37
C PHE A 769 -37.99 -27.04 27.50
N LYS A 770 -37.91 -28.23 28.11
CA LYS A 770 -37.63 -29.47 27.38
C LYS A 770 -38.78 -29.86 26.45
N LEU A 771 -40.03 -29.62 26.85
CA LEU A 771 -41.21 -29.87 26.04
C LEU A 771 -41.25 -28.98 24.79
N ILE A 772 -40.91 -27.69 24.94
CA ILE A 772 -40.97 -26.69 23.86
C ILE A 772 -39.73 -26.76 22.96
N MET A 773 -38.53 -26.83 23.55
CA MET A 773 -37.27 -26.80 22.80
C MET A 773 -36.82 -28.18 22.30
N GLY A 774 -37.38 -29.27 22.84
CA GLY A 774 -37.03 -30.65 22.50
C GLY A 774 -35.65 -31.10 23.01
N ILE A 775 -34.91 -30.23 23.70
CA ILE A 775 -33.58 -30.47 24.27
C ILE A 775 -33.52 -29.92 25.70
N SER A 776 -32.55 -30.37 26.50
CA SER A 776 -32.36 -29.84 27.85
C SER A 776 -31.81 -28.41 27.81
N ARG A 777 -32.08 -27.63 28.85
CA ARG A 777 -31.55 -26.26 29.00
C ARG A 777 -30.02 -26.21 28.96
N ASN A 778 -29.36 -27.22 29.52
CA ASN A 778 -27.90 -27.32 29.49
C ASN A 778 -27.38 -27.56 28.07
N ASP A 779 -28.04 -28.43 27.30
CA ASP A 779 -27.66 -28.69 25.91
C ASP A 779 -27.93 -27.49 25.00
N PHE A 780 -29.00 -26.75 25.25
CA PHE A 780 -29.32 -25.51 24.53
C PHE A 780 -28.22 -24.46 24.69
N TYR A 781 -27.77 -24.20 25.92
CA TYR A 781 -26.71 -23.23 26.19
C TYR A 781 -25.31 -23.69 25.74
N ALA A 782 -25.13 -24.98 25.45
CA ALA A 782 -23.91 -25.50 24.83
C ALA A 782 -23.85 -25.30 23.31
N LEU A 783 -24.96 -24.91 22.65
CA LEU A 783 -24.99 -24.64 21.21
C LEU A 783 -24.36 -23.29 20.86
N PRO A 784 -23.78 -23.12 19.66
CA PRO A 784 -23.38 -21.80 19.16
C PRO A 784 -24.56 -20.81 19.11
N SER A 785 -24.30 -19.52 19.38
CA SER A 785 -25.34 -18.48 19.54
C SER A 785 -26.31 -18.38 18.36
N TRP A 786 -25.84 -18.58 17.12
CA TRP A 786 -26.70 -18.56 15.93
C TRP A 786 -27.71 -19.73 15.89
N LYS A 787 -27.34 -20.90 16.43
CA LYS A 787 -28.26 -22.05 16.55
C LYS A 787 -29.29 -21.83 17.66
N GLN A 788 -28.88 -21.23 18.77
CA GLN A 788 -29.80 -20.83 19.86
C GLN A 788 -30.86 -19.86 19.33
N LEU A 789 -30.42 -18.82 18.60
CA LEU A 789 -31.31 -17.80 18.02
C LEU A 789 -32.30 -18.39 17.00
N ASN A 790 -31.84 -19.30 16.14
CA ASN A 790 -32.71 -19.99 15.19
C ASN A 790 -33.74 -20.90 15.89
N LEU A 791 -33.36 -21.58 16.99
CA LEU A 791 -34.29 -22.40 17.76
C LEU A 791 -35.35 -21.54 18.47
N LYS A 792 -34.94 -20.41 19.07
CA LYS A 792 -35.84 -19.44 19.70
C LYS A 792 -36.86 -18.89 18.72
N LYS A 793 -36.42 -18.48 17.53
CA LYS A 793 -37.30 -18.02 16.44
C LYS A 793 -38.30 -19.09 16.03
N LYS A 794 -37.84 -20.33 15.88
CA LYS A 794 -38.69 -21.45 15.48
C LYS A 794 -39.77 -21.76 16.53
N MET A 795 -39.46 -21.60 17.81
CA MET A 795 -40.36 -21.92 18.92
C MET A 795 -41.13 -20.71 19.47
N GLY A 796 -41.09 -19.56 18.79
CA GLY A 796 -41.86 -18.37 19.20
C GLY A 796 -41.34 -17.67 20.46
N LEU A 797 -40.07 -17.89 20.82
CA LEU A 797 -39.41 -17.32 22.00
C LEU A 797 -38.38 -16.23 21.62
N PHE A 798 -38.45 -15.73 20.38
CA PHE A 798 -37.61 -14.65 19.86
C PHE A 798 -38.37 -13.33 19.80
#